data_AF-A0A1G1P2Y6-F1
#
_entry.id   AF-A0A1G1P2Y6-F1
#
_cell.length_a   1.000
_cell.length_b   1.000
_cell.length_c   1.000
_cell.angle_alpha   90.00
_cell.angle_beta   90.00
_cell.angle_gamma   90.00
#
_symmetry.space_group_name_H-M   'P 1'
#
loop_
_entity.id
_entity.type
_entity.pdbx_description
1 polymer ?
#
loop_
_entity_poly.entity_id
_entity_poly.type
_entity_poly.pdbx_seq_one_letter_code
_entity_poly.pdbx_strand_id
1 'polypeptide(L)'
;MQGYSLPPDLDREIGELEELMHKYKRGEVSATELKAHRVPFGVYEQREADTYMVRIRCAAGTITPSQLEGVAVIASQYGVYDLHITSRQELQIHYVKLDNIIPAIKELRKIGLATRGGGGNTIRNIVSPEDAGINPQEIFDVTSYVSALTTRLIAEGDSWSLPRKFKIAFSGSAEDKGYATISDIGFIAVIKDGVKGFRVYAAGGMGAKSSVGKLLLDFIEEPEVYPVAKALKNVFYKYGNRKNKHAARLRFLWQSLGEEEFKEKFHEEYARIKHGGFEPLGLDEAGKTAVVSGPVPEEAGDAGDFALWKKRFARAQRQADLFSVLIPVELGFISCERSLKLGRFLEPFGDDAIRMTRDQNFLLRNIPRQYLGNIYNFLKDTLQDFNRPAIFGRILSCAGASTCQLGICLSRQAARALMENLQKSGLDLDKAGDIKLNISGCPNSCGQHLLADVGFSGKALRKDGRLYPAYNVLAGAIVGDGRTKFAEEAGEVAAKDLPALVTELLGVYLSKAGKFKTFQEYIAQEGKEDLRRLCARYHEIRGFDENKNYYFDWGADTLFSLAERRAGECSAGLFDLLEMDLANIKGTRKKLSETGIDEESKKRLLGELVFYSSRMLLITRGIEPKGEEELYEEFLRNFVETGLVAASFKDIIAMARNKDYRALLFEENRVHSLAQEVELLYESMDNAFNFKNSASGAEKKRDERAAAAVKDFRGVTCPLNFVKTKVELSKLKPGEILEIWLDDGAPIENVPGSVMAEGHRIISQTKAGDHWSVVIEKK
;
A
#
# COMPACT_ATOMS: atom_id res chain seq x y z
N MET A 1 10.96 8.78 -25.45
CA MET A 1 9.82 7.84 -25.27
C MET A 1 9.00 8.36 -24.10
N GLN A 2 7.77 8.81 -24.33
CA GLN A 2 6.90 9.28 -23.25
C GLN A 2 6.35 8.04 -22.54
N GLY A 3 6.78 7.79 -21.29
CA GLY A 3 6.58 6.51 -20.62
C GLY A 3 5.12 6.06 -20.46
N TYR A 4 4.15 6.99 -20.40
CA TYR A 4 2.71 6.72 -20.45
C TYR A 4 1.96 8.04 -20.75
N SER A 5 0.71 7.97 -21.19
CA SER A 5 -0.14 9.16 -21.38
C SER A 5 -0.89 9.49 -20.10
N LEU A 6 -0.99 10.77 -19.77
CA LEU A 6 -1.74 11.24 -18.60
C LEU A 6 -3.25 11.00 -18.77
N PRO A 7 -4.01 10.77 -17.69
CA PRO A 7 -5.45 10.54 -17.80
C PRO A 7 -6.16 11.80 -18.34
N PRO A 8 -7.19 11.64 -19.19
CA PRO A 8 -7.83 12.75 -19.90
C PRO A 8 -8.52 13.75 -18.96
N ASP A 9 -9.08 13.26 -17.85
CA ASP A 9 -9.81 14.07 -16.87
C ASP A 9 -8.91 14.75 -15.83
N LEU A 10 -7.58 14.59 -15.92
CA LEU A 10 -6.65 15.02 -14.87
C LEU A 10 -6.76 16.51 -14.53
N ASP A 11 -6.87 17.37 -15.53
CA ASP A 11 -6.92 18.82 -15.31
C ASP A 11 -8.21 19.23 -14.59
N ARG A 12 -9.33 18.55 -14.88
CA ARG A 12 -10.60 18.72 -14.16
C ARG A 12 -10.46 18.26 -12.70
N GLU A 13 -9.95 17.04 -12.48
CA GLU A 13 -9.81 16.49 -11.12
C GLU A 13 -8.83 17.31 -10.26
N ILE A 14 -7.79 17.92 -10.85
CA ILE A 14 -6.90 18.87 -10.13
C ILE A 14 -7.68 20.09 -9.66
N GLY A 15 -8.56 20.65 -10.50
CA GLY A 15 -9.42 21.78 -10.13
C GLY A 15 -10.40 21.43 -9.01
N GLU A 16 -10.99 20.24 -9.06
CA GLU A 16 -11.88 19.72 -8.00
C GLU A 16 -11.15 19.59 -6.66
N LEU A 17 -9.91 19.06 -6.66
CA LEU A 17 -9.09 18.98 -5.45
C LEU A 17 -8.70 20.37 -4.92
N GLU A 18 -8.37 21.31 -5.81
CA GLU A 18 -8.05 22.69 -5.45
C GLU A 18 -9.22 23.39 -4.75
N GLU A 19 -10.43 23.27 -5.31
CA GLU A 19 -11.64 23.81 -4.69
C GLU A 19 -11.89 23.18 -3.31
N LEU A 20 -11.75 21.85 -3.19
CA LEU A 20 -11.91 21.14 -1.92
C LEU A 20 -10.90 21.62 -0.87
N MET A 21 -9.65 21.86 -1.27
CA MET A 21 -8.62 22.40 -0.38
C MET A 21 -8.95 23.83 0.07
N HIS A 22 -9.52 24.66 -0.79
CA HIS A 22 -10.00 25.99 -0.40
C HIS A 22 -11.16 25.91 0.59
N LYS A 23 -12.14 25.01 0.37
CA LYS A 23 -13.25 24.75 1.30
C LYS A 23 -12.72 24.28 2.67
N TYR A 24 -11.75 23.37 2.69
CA TYR A 24 -11.11 22.90 3.91
C TYR A 24 -10.46 24.04 4.70
N LYS A 25 -9.74 24.95 4.03
CA LYS A 25 -9.14 26.13 4.69
C LYS A 25 -10.15 27.09 5.28
N ARG A 26 -11.34 27.19 4.68
CA ARG A 26 -12.47 27.98 5.21
C ARG A 26 -13.25 27.26 6.32
N GLY A 27 -12.91 26.02 6.65
CA GLY A 27 -13.60 25.20 7.64
C GLY A 27 -14.91 24.58 7.15
N GLU A 28 -15.17 24.63 5.83
CA GLU A 28 -16.40 24.10 5.21
C GLU A 28 -16.34 22.58 4.98
N VAL A 29 -15.12 22.02 4.97
CA VAL A 29 -14.86 20.60 4.69
C VAL A 29 -14.00 20.01 5.81
N SER A 30 -14.27 18.76 6.19
CA SER A 30 -13.51 18.09 7.26
C SER A 30 -12.14 17.58 6.78
N ALA A 31 -11.22 17.33 7.71
CA ALA A 31 -9.94 16.70 7.39
C ALA A 31 -10.09 15.28 6.82
N THR A 32 -11.12 14.53 7.26
CA THR A 32 -11.42 13.19 6.74
C THR A 32 -11.88 13.26 5.29
N GLU A 33 -12.70 14.25 4.96
CA GLU A 33 -13.16 14.50 3.61
C GLU A 33 -11.99 14.90 2.70
N LEU A 34 -11.21 15.93 3.04
CA LEU A 34 -10.02 16.28 2.27
C LEU A 34 -9.07 15.07 2.07
N LYS A 35 -8.85 14.27 3.13
CA LYS A 35 -8.02 13.06 3.08
C LYS A 35 -8.55 12.05 2.04
N ALA A 36 -9.85 11.85 1.94
CA ALA A 36 -10.46 10.91 0.99
C ALA A 36 -10.16 11.27 -0.48
N HIS A 37 -9.98 12.56 -0.80
CA HIS A 37 -9.67 13.03 -2.17
C HIS A 37 -8.16 13.24 -2.41
N ARG A 38 -7.41 13.80 -1.47
CA ARG A 38 -5.96 14.05 -1.67
C ARG A 38 -5.12 12.76 -1.70
N VAL A 39 -5.52 11.73 -0.94
CA VAL A 39 -4.75 10.49 -0.86
C VAL A 39 -4.75 9.70 -2.18
N PRO A 40 -5.88 9.58 -2.90
CA PRO A 40 -5.88 9.10 -4.28
C PRO A 40 -5.02 9.93 -5.25
N PHE A 41 -4.71 11.19 -4.94
CA PHE A 41 -3.72 12.03 -5.63
C PHE A 41 -2.28 11.81 -5.16
N GLY A 42 -2.01 10.78 -4.36
CA GLY A 42 -0.66 10.48 -3.88
C GLY A 42 -0.15 11.45 -2.82
N VAL A 43 -1.03 12.25 -2.21
CA VAL A 43 -0.72 13.23 -1.18
C VAL A 43 -1.03 12.65 0.20
N TYR A 44 0.00 12.46 1.02
CA TYR A 44 -0.09 11.83 2.34
C TYR A 44 0.39 12.78 3.42
N GLU A 45 -0.38 12.92 4.50
CA GLU A 45 0.09 13.66 5.67
C GLU A 45 1.21 12.88 6.37
N GLN A 46 2.23 13.61 6.82
CA GLN A 46 3.35 13.05 7.57
C GLN A 46 3.09 13.17 9.08
N ARG A 47 4.09 12.87 9.90
CA ARG A 47 3.98 13.02 11.36
C ARG A 47 4.06 14.48 11.81
N GLU A 48 4.96 15.22 11.18
CA GLU A 48 5.04 16.66 11.36
C GLU A 48 3.75 17.29 10.84
N ALA A 49 3.10 18.08 11.69
CA ALA A 49 1.80 18.66 11.40
C ALA A 49 1.89 19.56 10.15
N ASP A 50 0.84 19.51 9.33
CA ASP A 50 0.73 20.31 8.11
C ASP A 50 1.91 20.12 7.12
N THR A 51 2.42 18.89 7.05
CA THR A 51 3.39 18.49 6.04
C THR A 51 2.94 17.24 5.30
N TYR A 52 3.17 17.23 3.99
CA TYR A 52 2.68 16.21 3.10
C TYR A 52 3.79 15.63 2.23
N MET A 53 3.74 14.32 2.04
CA MET A 53 4.48 13.62 0.99
C MET A 53 3.63 13.58 -0.27
N VAL A 54 4.21 14.03 -1.39
CA VAL A 54 3.62 13.97 -2.73
C VAL A 54 4.34 12.90 -3.52
N ARG A 55 3.59 11.91 -4.02
CA ARG A 55 4.14 10.79 -4.80
C ARG A 55 3.87 10.96 -6.29
N ILE A 56 4.92 10.83 -7.09
CA ILE A 56 4.90 11.00 -8.55
C ILE A 56 4.97 9.62 -9.22
N ARG A 57 4.04 9.36 -10.14
CA ARG A 57 3.97 8.09 -10.88
C ARG A 57 4.98 8.07 -12.03
N CYS A 58 5.77 6.99 -12.08
CA CYS A 58 6.76 6.74 -13.13
C CYS A 58 6.65 5.28 -13.58
N ALA A 59 5.76 5.00 -14.54
CA ALA A 59 5.52 3.64 -15.03
C ALA A 59 6.83 3.00 -15.53
N ALA A 60 7.03 1.71 -15.24
CA ALA A 60 8.28 0.98 -15.53
C ALA A 60 9.55 1.58 -14.87
N GLY A 61 9.41 2.53 -13.95
CA GLY A 61 10.53 3.30 -13.41
C GLY A 61 11.12 4.33 -14.38
N THR A 62 10.45 4.60 -15.50
CA THR A 62 10.90 5.52 -16.53
C THR A 62 10.72 6.97 -16.08
N ILE A 63 11.79 7.76 -16.22
CA ILE A 63 11.80 9.20 -16.09
C ILE A 63 12.82 9.74 -17.09
N THR A 64 12.48 10.77 -17.87
CA THR A 64 13.46 11.37 -18.78
C THR A 64 14.47 12.24 -18.01
N PRO A 65 15.67 12.51 -18.54
CA PRO A 65 16.61 13.44 -17.92
C PRO A 65 15.98 14.82 -17.66
N SER A 66 15.20 15.34 -18.61
CA SER A 66 14.46 16.61 -18.48
C SER A 66 13.36 16.57 -17.43
N GLN A 67 12.65 15.44 -17.27
CA GLN A 67 11.68 15.25 -16.21
C GLN A 67 12.34 15.20 -14.83
N LEU A 68 13.49 14.53 -14.69
CA LEU A 68 14.24 14.52 -13.43
C LEU A 68 14.69 15.93 -13.04
N GLU A 69 15.19 16.71 -14.00
CA GLU A 69 15.52 18.13 -13.80
C GLU A 69 14.29 18.91 -13.35
N GLY A 70 13.17 18.77 -14.07
CA GLY A 70 11.92 19.47 -13.75
C GLY A 70 11.42 19.16 -12.33
N VAL A 71 11.43 17.88 -11.93
CA VAL A 71 11.03 17.47 -10.57
C VAL A 71 11.95 18.09 -9.51
N ALA A 72 13.26 18.13 -9.76
CA ALA A 72 14.22 18.75 -8.84
C ALA A 72 13.97 20.25 -8.68
N VAL A 73 13.72 20.98 -9.77
CA VAL A 73 13.38 22.42 -9.75
C VAL A 73 12.09 22.65 -8.97
N ILE A 74 11.04 21.88 -9.26
CA ILE A 74 9.74 21.98 -8.59
C ILE A 74 9.88 21.73 -7.09
N ALA A 75 10.60 20.68 -6.69
CA ALA A 75 10.82 20.38 -5.27
C ALA A 75 11.57 21.53 -4.55
N SER A 76 12.63 22.07 -5.16
CA SER A 76 13.39 23.19 -4.58
C SER A 76 12.59 24.48 -4.43
N GLN A 77 11.65 24.77 -5.33
CA GLN A 77 10.79 25.96 -5.23
C GLN A 77 9.93 25.98 -3.97
N TYR A 78 9.61 24.81 -3.41
CA TYR A 78 8.78 24.68 -2.21
C TYR A 78 9.58 24.34 -0.95
N GLY A 79 10.89 24.62 -0.95
CA GLY A 79 11.76 24.43 0.22
C GLY A 79 12.15 22.98 0.50
N VAL A 80 11.99 22.09 -0.49
CA VAL A 80 12.35 20.67 -0.36
C VAL A 80 13.72 20.42 -0.99
N TYR A 81 14.62 19.83 -0.21
CA TYR A 81 16.04 19.67 -0.58
C TYR A 81 16.38 18.31 -1.18
N ASP A 82 15.58 17.27 -0.92
CA ASP A 82 15.83 15.91 -1.39
C ASP A 82 14.60 15.28 -2.06
N LEU A 83 14.87 14.50 -3.11
CA LEU A 83 13.93 13.57 -3.73
C LEU A 83 14.13 12.17 -3.17
N HIS A 84 13.05 11.39 -3.08
CA HIS A 84 13.10 10.03 -2.57
C HIS A 84 12.61 9.00 -3.61
N ILE A 85 13.50 8.10 -4.03
CA ILE A 85 13.21 6.97 -4.91
C ILE A 85 12.54 5.85 -4.10
N THR A 86 11.42 5.34 -4.60
CA THR A 86 10.65 4.32 -3.89
C THR A 86 10.91 2.91 -4.39
N SER A 87 10.59 1.92 -3.56
CA SER A 87 10.65 0.50 -3.92
C SER A 87 9.62 0.05 -4.96
N ARG A 88 8.82 0.98 -5.50
CA ARG A 88 7.94 0.79 -6.67
C ARG A 88 8.33 1.67 -7.86
N GLN A 89 9.59 2.12 -7.91
CA GLN A 89 10.14 2.90 -9.02
C GLN A 89 9.36 4.20 -9.27
N GLU A 90 9.07 4.92 -8.19
CA GLU A 90 8.37 6.20 -8.17
C GLU A 90 9.27 7.24 -7.48
N LEU A 91 8.98 8.53 -7.64
CA LEU A 91 9.58 9.60 -6.85
C LEU A 91 8.62 10.11 -5.77
N GLN A 92 9.18 10.58 -4.66
CA GLN A 92 8.46 11.28 -3.60
C GLN A 92 9.14 12.59 -3.29
N ILE A 93 8.33 13.63 -3.09
CA ILE A 93 8.71 14.91 -2.51
C ILE A 93 8.12 14.93 -1.10
N HIS A 94 8.95 15.11 -0.09
CA HIS A 94 8.53 15.15 1.32
C HIS A 94 8.43 16.59 1.82
N TYR A 95 7.70 16.80 2.91
CA TYR A 95 7.60 18.07 3.64
C TYR A 95 6.93 19.21 2.86
N VAL A 96 6.10 18.88 1.86
CA VAL A 96 5.33 19.87 1.10
C VAL A 96 4.21 20.42 1.98
N LYS A 97 4.08 21.75 2.07
CA LYS A 97 2.98 22.41 2.79
C LYS A 97 1.67 22.32 2.01
N LEU A 98 0.53 22.39 2.70
CA LEU A 98 -0.79 22.24 2.10
C LEU A 98 -0.96 23.17 0.88
N ASP A 99 -0.56 24.44 1.03
CA ASP A 99 -0.68 25.51 0.03
C ASP A 99 0.13 25.25 -1.24
N ASN A 100 1.18 24.44 -1.15
CA ASN A 100 2.10 24.17 -2.24
C ASN A 100 1.74 22.90 -3.04
N ILE A 101 0.77 22.11 -2.58
CA ILE A 101 0.40 20.85 -3.23
C ILE A 101 -0.16 21.08 -4.64
N ILE A 102 -1.17 21.95 -4.77
CA ILE A 102 -1.81 22.21 -6.08
C ILE A 102 -0.84 22.88 -7.05
N PRO A 103 -0.09 23.94 -6.66
CA PRO A 103 0.97 24.49 -7.50
C PRO A 103 1.96 23.42 -7.99
N ALA A 104 2.47 22.57 -7.10
CA ALA A 104 3.41 21.51 -7.46
C ALA A 104 2.81 20.50 -8.45
N ILE A 105 1.56 20.07 -8.23
CA ILE A 105 0.86 19.13 -9.14
C ILE A 105 0.66 19.76 -10.52
N LYS A 106 0.29 21.04 -10.59
CA LYS A 106 0.13 21.78 -11.87
C LYS A 106 1.45 21.91 -12.63
N GLU A 107 2.59 22.14 -11.94
CA GLU A 107 3.90 22.16 -12.61
C GLU A 107 4.35 20.77 -13.07
N LEU A 108 4.14 19.72 -12.26
CA LEU A 108 4.41 18.33 -12.65
C LEU A 108 3.63 17.94 -13.92
N ARG A 109 2.37 18.37 -13.99
CA ARG A 109 1.48 18.16 -15.14
C ARG A 109 2.03 18.77 -16.44
N LYS A 110 2.71 19.93 -16.37
CA LYS A 110 3.31 20.59 -17.55
C LYS A 110 4.48 19.79 -18.13
N ILE A 111 5.21 19.07 -17.30
CA ILE A 111 6.34 18.20 -17.72
C ILE A 111 5.92 16.74 -17.97
N GLY A 112 4.60 16.49 -18.09
CA GLY A 112 4.07 15.17 -18.43
C GLY A 112 4.09 14.16 -17.27
N LEU A 113 4.10 14.62 -16.02
CA LEU A 113 4.04 13.78 -14.82
C LEU A 113 2.74 14.01 -14.05
N ALA A 114 2.30 12.99 -13.31
CA ALA A 114 1.12 13.08 -12.45
C ALA A 114 1.32 12.34 -11.13
N THR A 115 0.57 12.78 -10.12
CA THR A 115 0.55 12.17 -8.78
C THR A 115 -0.66 11.26 -8.57
N ARG A 116 -1.64 11.30 -9.49
CA ARG A 116 -2.87 10.51 -9.46
C ARG A 116 -2.59 9.00 -9.39
N GLY A 117 -3.21 8.36 -8.42
CA GLY A 117 -2.99 6.96 -8.02
C GLY A 117 -1.65 6.65 -7.37
N GLY A 118 -0.87 7.67 -6.96
CA GLY A 118 0.26 7.50 -6.04
C GLY A 118 -0.19 6.99 -4.65
N GLY A 119 -1.49 7.07 -4.35
CA GLY A 119 -2.06 6.61 -3.09
C GLY A 119 -3.48 6.08 -3.16
N GLY A 120 -4.09 5.87 -1.99
CA GLY A 120 -5.49 5.43 -1.86
C GLY A 120 -5.79 4.02 -2.36
N ASN A 121 -7.07 3.77 -2.59
CA ASN A 121 -7.60 2.51 -3.11
C ASN A 121 -7.70 2.57 -4.65
N THR A 122 -6.52 2.71 -5.26
CA THR A 122 -6.35 2.93 -6.69
C THR A 122 -5.43 1.87 -7.32
N ILE A 123 -5.38 1.85 -8.65
CA ILE A 123 -4.27 1.22 -9.38
C ILE A 123 -2.98 1.99 -9.11
N ARG A 124 -1.98 1.30 -8.56
CA ARG A 124 -0.65 1.86 -8.26
C ARG A 124 0.25 1.83 -9.49
N ASN A 125 1.43 2.44 -9.38
CA ASN A 125 2.47 2.36 -10.40
C ASN A 125 2.72 0.90 -10.83
N ILE A 126 2.69 0.65 -12.14
CA ILE A 126 3.00 -0.64 -12.74
C ILE A 126 4.52 -0.74 -12.88
N VAL A 127 5.08 -1.83 -12.36
CA VAL A 127 6.54 -2.02 -12.26
C VAL A 127 7.03 -3.09 -13.22
N SER A 128 8.31 -3.02 -13.56
CA SER A 128 9.03 -4.00 -14.37
C SER A 128 10.50 -4.04 -13.94
N PRO A 129 11.30 -5.02 -14.42
CA PRO A 129 12.74 -4.97 -14.20
C PRO A 129 13.31 -3.64 -14.72
N GLU A 130 14.13 -3.00 -13.91
CA GLU A 130 14.86 -1.79 -14.27
C GLU A 130 15.74 -2.00 -15.52
N ASP A 131 16.21 -3.23 -15.76
CA ASP A 131 17.01 -3.65 -16.90
C ASP A 131 16.18 -4.21 -18.09
N ALA A 132 14.84 -4.11 -18.06
CA ALA A 132 14.00 -4.56 -19.18
C ALA A 132 14.38 -3.86 -20.49
N GLY A 133 14.52 -4.60 -21.58
CA GLY A 133 14.95 -4.13 -22.91
C GLY A 133 16.46 -4.13 -23.13
N ILE A 134 17.26 -4.28 -22.08
CA ILE A 134 18.74 -4.27 -22.15
C ILE A 134 19.37 -5.52 -21.51
N ASN A 135 18.61 -6.26 -20.70
CA ASN A 135 19.05 -7.46 -20.02
C ASN A 135 19.31 -8.61 -21.02
N PRO A 136 20.52 -9.17 -21.10
CA PRO A 136 20.81 -10.30 -21.99
C PRO A 136 20.06 -11.59 -21.66
N GLN A 137 19.52 -11.73 -20.44
CA GLN A 137 18.80 -12.91 -19.97
C GLN A 137 17.27 -12.76 -20.05
N GLU A 138 16.74 -11.65 -20.56
CA GLU A 138 15.29 -11.52 -20.75
C GLU A 138 14.80 -12.26 -22.01
N ILE A 139 13.57 -12.77 -21.97
CA ILE A 139 12.91 -13.41 -23.09
C ILE A 139 12.50 -12.37 -24.13
N PHE A 140 11.84 -11.30 -23.69
CA PHE A 140 11.57 -10.10 -24.49
C PHE A 140 11.34 -8.88 -23.58
N ASP A 141 11.42 -7.68 -24.17
CA ASP A 141 11.23 -6.41 -23.44
C ASP A 141 9.76 -6.22 -23.06
N VAL A 142 9.50 -6.04 -21.77
CA VAL A 142 8.14 -5.86 -21.22
C VAL A 142 7.73 -4.39 -21.07
N THR A 143 8.61 -3.44 -21.39
CA THR A 143 8.43 -2.01 -21.10
C THR A 143 7.19 -1.43 -21.82
N SER A 144 7.02 -1.71 -23.11
CA SER A 144 5.87 -1.19 -23.89
C SER A 144 4.52 -1.67 -23.35
N TYR A 145 4.45 -2.89 -22.79
CA TYR A 145 3.24 -3.40 -22.13
C TYR A 145 2.89 -2.61 -20.87
N VAL A 146 3.91 -2.29 -20.06
CA VAL A 146 3.74 -1.52 -18.82
C VAL A 146 3.21 -0.12 -19.13
N SER A 147 3.82 0.54 -20.12
CA SER A 147 3.42 1.86 -20.61
C SER A 147 1.98 1.87 -21.12
N ALA A 148 1.67 0.99 -22.08
CA ALA A 148 0.36 0.93 -22.71
C ALA A 148 -0.75 0.53 -21.72
N LEU A 149 -0.49 -0.47 -20.86
CA LEU A 149 -1.45 -0.88 -19.85
C LEU A 149 -1.67 0.21 -18.80
N THR A 150 -0.62 0.95 -18.42
CA THR A 150 -0.77 2.11 -17.53
C THR A 150 -1.68 3.15 -18.16
N THR A 151 -1.39 3.58 -19.39
CA THR A 151 -2.21 4.54 -20.15
C THR A 151 -3.68 4.11 -20.21
N ARG A 152 -3.94 2.86 -20.59
CA ARG A 152 -5.31 2.35 -20.71
C ARG A 152 -6.05 2.33 -19.37
N LEU A 153 -5.42 1.78 -18.32
CA LEU A 153 -6.11 1.59 -17.05
C LEU A 153 -6.37 2.89 -16.29
N ILE A 154 -5.47 3.88 -16.36
CA ILE A 154 -5.69 5.15 -15.66
C ILE A 154 -6.73 6.05 -16.34
N ALA A 155 -7.07 5.78 -17.60
CA ALA A 155 -8.17 6.44 -18.28
C ALA A 155 -9.56 5.93 -17.81
N GLU A 156 -9.61 4.82 -17.07
CA GLU A 156 -10.86 4.24 -16.58
C GLU A 156 -11.19 4.78 -15.17
N GLY A 157 -12.34 5.43 -15.00
CA GLY A 157 -12.70 6.10 -13.74
C GLY A 157 -12.80 5.17 -12.52
N ASP A 158 -13.19 3.90 -12.72
CA ASP A 158 -13.24 2.86 -11.68
C ASP A 158 -11.85 2.47 -11.13
N SER A 159 -10.76 2.86 -11.81
CA SER A 159 -9.38 2.64 -11.35
C SER A 159 -9.01 3.47 -10.11
N TRP A 160 -9.84 4.43 -9.73
CA TRP A 160 -9.61 5.34 -8.60
C TRP A 160 -10.40 4.99 -7.33
N SER A 161 -11.31 4.03 -7.40
CA SER A 161 -12.26 3.68 -6.34
C SER A 161 -12.36 2.16 -6.09
N LEU A 162 -11.24 1.44 -6.22
CA LEU A 162 -11.15 0.02 -5.92
C LEU A 162 -11.36 -0.26 -4.42
N PRO A 163 -11.57 -1.52 -3.98
CA PRO A 163 -11.69 -1.83 -2.55
C PRO A 163 -10.40 -1.54 -1.77
N ARG A 164 -9.24 -1.72 -2.42
CA ARG A 164 -7.92 -1.43 -1.85
C ARG A 164 -6.90 -1.19 -2.96
N LYS A 165 -5.67 -0.81 -2.61
CA LYS A 165 -4.56 -0.67 -3.56
C LYS A 165 -4.39 -1.92 -4.43
N PHE A 166 -4.25 -1.70 -5.74
CA PHE A 166 -4.08 -2.75 -6.75
C PHE A 166 -2.74 -2.57 -7.45
N LYS A 167 -1.87 -3.58 -7.35
CA LYS A 167 -0.49 -3.55 -7.83
C LYS A 167 -0.30 -4.55 -8.97
N ILE A 168 0.22 -4.05 -10.08
CA ILE A 168 0.55 -4.84 -11.26
C ILE A 168 2.07 -4.85 -11.43
N ALA A 169 2.62 -5.97 -11.88
CA ALA A 169 4.04 -6.12 -12.19
C ALA A 169 4.25 -6.99 -13.44
N PHE A 170 5.28 -6.66 -14.21
CA PHE A 170 5.75 -7.44 -15.35
C PHE A 170 7.16 -7.95 -15.09
N SER A 171 7.52 -9.11 -15.61
CA SER A 171 8.89 -9.60 -15.64
C SER A 171 9.25 -10.14 -17.02
N GLY A 172 10.47 -9.85 -17.48
CA GLY A 172 10.98 -10.31 -18.76
C GLY A 172 11.52 -11.75 -18.76
N SER A 173 11.59 -12.42 -17.60
CA SER A 173 12.09 -13.80 -17.52
C SER A 173 11.57 -14.55 -16.28
N ALA A 174 11.82 -15.86 -16.22
CA ALA A 174 11.45 -16.74 -15.11
C ALA A 174 12.19 -16.41 -13.79
N GLU A 175 13.23 -15.59 -13.81
CA GLU A 175 13.87 -15.09 -12.59
C GLU A 175 12.95 -14.17 -11.78
N ASP A 176 11.89 -13.66 -12.39
CA ASP A 176 10.95 -12.72 -11.78
C ASP A 176 11.64 -11.52 -11.12
N LYS A 177 12.59 -10.92 -11.84
CA LYS A 177 13.10 -9.58 -11.54
C LYS A 177 12.01 -8.50 -11.65
N GLY A 178 10.75 -8.85 -11.91
CA GLY A 178 9.63 -7.92 -11.99
C GLY A 178 8.83 -7.81 -10.70
N TYR A 179 8.90 -8.83 -9.84
CA TYR A 179 7.99 -9.05 -8.72
C TYR A 179 6.54 -9.34 -9.16
N ALA A 180 6.39 -10.05 -10.28
CA ALA A 180 5.13 -10.56 -10.81
C ALA A 180 4.46 -11.53 -9.82
N THR A 181 5.22 -12.49 -9.27
CA THR A 181 4.71 -13.53 -8.35
C THR A 181 4.33 -13.01 -6.97
N ILE A 182 4.43 -11.72 -6.70
CA ILE A 182 4.06 -11.12 -5.39
C ILE A 182 3.12 -9.90 -5.53
N SER A 183 2.67 -9.60 -6.75
CA SER A 183 1.78 -8.48 -7.04
C SER A 183 0.33 -8.95 -7.09
N ASP A 184 -0.64 -8.02 -7.04
CA ASP A 184 -2.06 -8.40 -7.17
C ASP A 184 -2.30 -9.04 -8.55
N ILE A 185 -1.59 -8.54 -9.58
CA ILE A 185 -1.36 -9.19 -10.88
C ILE A 185 0.13 -9.23 -11.21
N GLY A 186 0.57 -10.36 -11.73
CA GLY A 186 1.90 -10.54 -12.29
C GLY A 186 1.86 -11.12 -13.70
N PHE A 187 2.65 -10.57 -14.60
CA PHE A 187 2.89 -11.12 -15.95
C PHE A 187 4.36 -11.51 -16.07
N ILE A 188 4.64 -12.75 -16.47
CA ILE A 188 6.00 -13.24 -16.75
C ILE A 188 6.10 -13.60 -18.23
N ALA A 189 7.04 -12.95 -18.93
CA ALA A 189 7.28 -13.15 -20.35
C ALA A 189 7.66 -14.60 -20.66
N VAL A 190 6.95 -15.19 -21.62
CA VAL A 190 7.16 -16.57 -22.11
C VAL A 190 6.94 -16.60 -23.62
N ILE A 191 7.63 -17.50 -24.32
CA ILE A 191 7.37 -17.82 -25.73
C ILE A 191 6.87 -19.26 -25.77
N LYS A 192 5.69 -19.47 -26.36
CA LYS A 192 5.09 -20.79 -26.55
C LYS A 192 4.80 -20.98 -28.02
N ASP A 193 5.36 -22.04 -28.62
CA ASP A 193 5.17 -22.38 -30.03
C ASP A 193 5.48 -21.21 -30.99
N GLY A 194 6.50 -20.40 -30.66
CA GLY A 194 6.90 -19.21 -31.43
C GLY A 194 6.06 -17.96 -31.16
N VAL A 195 4.98 -18.07 -30.39
CA VAL A 195 4.09 -16.96 -30.03
C VAL A 195 4.55 -16.35 -28.71
N LYS A 196 4.73 -15.03 -28.69
CA LYS A 196 5.03 -14.29 -27.47
C LYS A 196 3.77 -14.17 -26.61
N GLY A 197 3.97 -14.24 -25.30
CA GLY A 197 2.89 -14.17 -24.36
C GLY A 197 3.36 -14.09 -22.92
N PHE A 198 2.42 -14.31 -22.00
CA PHE A 198 2.68 -14.20 -20.58
C PHE A 198 2.08 -15.36 -19.79
N ARG A 199 2.84 -15.83 -18.81
CA ARG A 199 2.28 -16.56 -17.67
C ARG A 199 1.71 -15.55 -16.67
N VAL A 200 0.53 -15.80 -16.14
CA VAL A 200 -0.20 -14.86 -15.29
C VAL A 200 -0.31 -15.39 -13.87
N TYR A 201 0.10 -14.54 -12.92
CA TYR A 201 -0.10 -14.73 -11.48
C TYR A 201 -1.12 -13.72 -10.95
N ALA A 202 -1.89 -14.12 -9.95
CA ALA A 202 -2.88 -13.26 -9.29
C ALA A 202 -2.80 -13.38 -7.76
N ALA A 203 -3.45 -12.46 -7.05
CA ALA A 203 -3.68 -12.54 -5.60
C ALA A 203 -2.39 -12.59 -4.75
N GLY A 204 -1.28 -12.04 -5.24
CA GLY A 204 -0.07 -11.83 -4.45
C GLY A 204 -0.13 -10.56 -3.59
N GLY A 205 0.76 -10.47 -2.62
CA GLY A 205 1.00 -9.19 -1.94
C GLY A 205 1.55 -9.32 -0.54
N MET A 206 2.39 -8.36 -0.17
CA MET A 206 2.95 -8.24 1.17
C MET A 206 2.09 -7.38 2.11
N GLY A 207 2.26 -7.60 3.41
CA GLY A 207 1.69 -6.88 4.55
C GLY A 207 1.83 -7.72 5.83
N ALA A 208 1.09 -7.39 6.89
CA ALA A 208 1.11 -8.20 8.11
C ALA A 208 0.69 -9.67 7.87
N LYS A 209 -0.30 -9.89 7.01
CA LYS A 209 -0.64 -11.20 6.43
C LYS A 209 -0.29 -11.16 4.95
N SER A 210 0.74 -11.89 4.54
CA SER A 210 1.27 -11.88 3.17
C SER A 210 0.85 -13.13 2.39
N SER A 211 0.81 -13.03 1.06
CA SER A 211 0.59 -14.18 0.17
C SER A 211 1.49 -14.08 -1.06
N VAL A 212 2.08 -15.21 -1.44
CA VAL A 212 2.66 -15.38 -2.78
C VAL A 212 1.51 -15.47 -3.78
N GLY A 213 1.71 -14.92 -4.98
CA GLY A 213 0.77 -14.97 -6.08
C GLY A 213 0.50 -16.40 -6.52
N LYS A 214 -0.74 -16.64 -6.96
CA LYS A 214 -1.23 -17.92 -7.45
C LYS A 214 -1.21 -17.92 -8.97
N LEU A 215 -0.76 -19.01 -9.55
CA LEU A 215 -0.80 -19.19 -11.00
C LEU A 215 -2.26 -19.18 -11.44
N LEU A 216 -2.61 -18.23 -12.30
CA LEU A 216 -3.97 -18.05 -12.81
C LEU A 216 -4.11 -18.60 -14.23
N LEU A 217 -3.18 -18.24 -15.11
CA LEU A 217 -3.14 -18.69 -16.49
C LEU A 217 -1.71 -19.08 -16.85
N ASP A 218 -1.52 -20.28 -17.37
CA ASP A 218 -0.20 -20.78 -17.80
C ASP A 218 0.39 -19.99 -18.97
N PHE A 219 -0.48 -19.50 -19.86
CA PHE A 219 -0.12 -18.74 -21.03
C PHE A 219 -1.32 -17.90 -21.51
N ILE A 220 -1.04 -16.65 -21.88
CA ILE A 220 -1.90 -15.78 -22.66
C ILE A 220 -1.08 -15.17 -23.79
N GLU A 221 -1.70 -14.84 -24.91
CA GLU A 221 -1.03 -14.08 -25.98
C GLU A 221 -0.92 -12.60 -25.61
N GLU A 222 0.04 -11.88 -26.23
CA GLU A 222 0.29 -10.46 -25.97
C GLU A 222 -0.96 -9.55 -26.02
N PRO A 223 -1.91 -9.71 -26.97
CA PRO A 223 -3.13 -8.90 -27.00
C PRO A 223 -4.01 -9.06 -25.75
N GLU A 224 -3.90 -10.18 -25.05
CA GLU A 224 -4.79 -10.54 -23.94
C GLU A 224 -4.40 -9.91 -22.60
N VAL A 225 -3.26 -9.22 -22.53
CA VAL A 225 -2.78 -8.53 -21.33
C VAL A 225 -3.83 -7.58 -20.74
N TYR A 226 -4.45 -6.75 -21.58
CA TYR A 226 -5.49 -5.81 -21.12
C TYR A 226 -6.77 -6.53 -20.65
N PRO A 227 -7.37 -7.44 -21.43
CA PRO A 227 -8.53 -8.22 -20.99
C PRO A 227 -8.33 -8.94 -19.66
N VAL A 228 -7.17 -9.57 -19.45
CA VAL A 228 -6.86 -10.24 -18.17
C VAL A 228 -6.77 -9.24 -17.02
N ALA A 229 -6.06 -8.14 -17.21
CA ALA A 229 -5.95 -7.09 -16.19
C ALA A 229 -7.32 -6.48 -15.85
N LYS A 230 -8.15 -6.19 -16.86
CA LYS A 230 -9.50 -5.64 -16.68
C LYS A 230 -10.43 -6.65 -16.00
N ALA A 231 -10.39 -7.92 -16.37
CA ALA A 231 -11.21 -8.97 -15.75
C ALA A 231 -10.92 -9.09 -14.25
N LEU A 232 -9.65 -9.23 -13.86
CA LEU A 232 -9.26 -9.28 -12.45
C LEU A 232 -9.57 -7.99 -11.70
N LYS A 233 -9.42 -6.82 -12.34
CA LYS A 233 -9.83 -5.54 -11.76
C LYS A 233 -11.35 -5.53 -11.49
N ASN A 234 -12.16 -5.99 -12.43
CA ASN A 234 -13.61 -6.07 -12.29
C ASN A 234 -14.02 -7.04 -11.19
N VAL A 235 -13.44 -8.24 -11.14
CA VAL A 235 -13.65 -9.20 -10.04
C VAL A 235 -13.31 -8.56 -8.71
N PHE A 236 -12.17 -7.88 -8.63
CA PHE A 236 -11.77 -7.19 -7.41
C PHE A 236 -12.76 -6.08 -7.04
N TYR A 237 -13.16 -5.25 -8.01
CA TYR A 237 -14.09 -4.14 -7.80
C TYR A 237 -15.46 -4.61 -7.29
N LYS A 238 -15.98 -5.70 -7.86
CA LYS A 238 -17.32 -6.25 -7.58
C LYS A 238 -17.40 -7.04 -6.29
N TYR A 239 -16.38 -7.84 -5.97
CA TYR A 239 -16.46 -8.81 -4.87
C TYR A 239 -15.49 -8.50 -3.72
N GLY A 240 -14.56 -7.57 -3.89
CA GLY A 240 -13.58 -7.23 -2.86
C GLY A 240 -14.21 -6.56 -1.63
N ASN A 241 -13.65 -6.86 -0.46
CA ASN A 241 -14.14 -6.32 0.80
C ASN A 241 -13.85 -4.82 0.92
N ARG A 242 -14.89 -4.01 1.13
CA ARG A 242 -14.83 -2.56 1.33
C ARG A 242 -15.16 -2.13 2.77
N LYS A 243 -15.76 -3.02 3.57
CA LYS A 243 -16.07 -2.78 4.99
C LYS A 243 -14.84 -2.91 5.89
N ASN A 244 -14.02 -3.95 5.70
CA ASN A 244 -12.83 -4.19 6.50
C ASN A 244 -11.55 -3.97 5.68
N LYS A 245 -10.95 -2.79 5.85
CA LYS A 245 -9.68 -2.41 5.18
C LYS A 245 -8.51 -3.35 5.43
N HIS A 246 -8.50 -4.13 6.52
CA HIS A 246 -7.46 -5.11 6.82
C HIS A 246 -7.62 -6.42 6.04
N ALA A 247 -8.81 -6.67 5.49
CA ALA A 247 -9.16 -7.82 4.66
C ALA A 247 -9.52 -7.42 3.21
N ALA A 248 -9.19 -6.19 2.78
CA ALA A 248 -9.65 -5.59 1.52
C ALA A 248 -8.75 -5.82 0.30
N ARG A 249 -7.59 -6.50 0.44
CA ARG A 249 -6.68 -6.79 -0.70
C ARG A 249 -7.16 -8.01 -1.50
N LEU A 250 -6.80 -8.08 -2.78
CA LEU A 250 -7.17 -9.18 -3.69
C LEU A 250 -6.82 -10.56 -3.13
N ARG A 251 -5.68 -10.70 -2.45
CA ARG A 251 -5.28 -11.96 -1.80
C ARG A 251 -6.29 -12.48 -0.77
N PHE A 252 -7.01 -11.59 -0.08
CA PHE A 252 -8.03 -11.98 0.88
C PHE A 252 -9.34 -12.37 0.19
N LEU A 253 -9.65 -11.71 -0.95
CA LEU A 253 -10.76 -12.12 -1.80
C LEU A 253 -10.54 -13.54 -2.35
N TRP A 254 -9.33 -13.85 -2.81
CA TRP A 254 -8.96 -15.21 -3.19
C TRP A 254 -9.16 -16.20 -2.04
N GLN A 255 -8.70 -15.85 -0.83
CA GLN A 255 -8.87 -16.71 0.35
C GLN A 255 -10.34 -16.90 0.75
N SER A 256 -11.19 -15.88 0.61
CA SER A 256 -12.59 -15.96 1.02
C SER A 256 -13.47 -16.71 0.03
N LEU A 257 -13.24 -16.57 -1.27
CA LEU A 257 -13.97 -17.32 -2.30
C LEU A 257 -13.43 -18.75 -2.45
N GLY A 258 -12.14 -18.95 -2.18
CA GLY A 258 -11.44 -20.15 -2.60
C GLY A 258 -11.03 -20.08 -4.08
N GLU A 259 -10.15 -21.00 -4.48
CA GLU A 259 -9.52 -20.97 -5.81
C GLU A 259 -10.52 -21.21 -6.94
N GLU A 260 -11.38 -22.22 -6.82
CA GLU A 260 -12.35 -22.59 -7.85
C GLU A 260 -13.33 -21.45 -8.14
N GLU A 261 -14.01 -20.92 -7.12
CA GLU A 261 -14.97 -19.83 -7.28
C GLU A 261 -14.29 -18.54 -7.77
N PHE A 262 -13.08 -18.23 -7.30
CA PHE A 262 -12.36 -17.06 -7.79
C PHE A 262 -12.05 -17.18 -9.29
N LYS A 263 -11.55 -18.36 -9.72
CA LYS A 263 -11.23 -18.63 -11.13
C LYS A 263 -12.48 -18.60 -12.00
N GLU A 264 -13.59 -19.17 -11.54
CA GLU A 264 -14.89 -19.10 -12.22
C GLU A 264 -15.30 -17.64 -12.48
N LYS A 265 -15.37 -16.80 -11.45
CA LYS A 265 -15.72 -15.38 -11.59
C LYS A 265 -14.75 -14.62 -12.49
N PHE A 266 -13.46 -14.96 -12.43
CA PHE A 266 -12.47 -14.40 -13.35
C PHE A 266 -12.76 -14.79 -14.80
N HIS A 267 -13.02 -16.07 -15.08
CA HIS A 267 -13.29 -16.55 -16.43
C HIS A 267 -14.60 -15.97 -17.00
N GLU A 268 -15.63 -15.80 -16.17
CA GLU A 268 -16.87 -15.10 -16.56
C GLU A 268 -16.61 -13.66 -16.99
N GLU A 269 -15.89 -12.88 -16.17
CA GLU A 269 -15.54 -11.50 -16.49
C GLU A 269 -14.64 -11.40 -17.72
N TYR A 270 -13.66 -12.32 -17.83
CA TYR A 270 -12.75 -12.39 -18.94
C TYR A 270 -13.46 -12.72 -20.26
N ALA A 271 -14.35 -13.72 -20.26
CA ALA A 271 -15.18 -14.07 -21.41
C ALA A 271 -16.09 -12.90 -21.81
N ARG A 272 -16.71 -12.21 -20.84
CA ARG A 272 -17.54 -11.03 -21.09
C ARG A 272 -16.78 -9.92 -21.81
N ILE A 273 -15.54 -9.64 -21.40
CA ILE A 273 -14.68 -8.64 -22.05
C ILE A 273 -14.29 -9.09 -23.47
N LYS A 274 -13.92 -10.36 -23.65
CA LYS A 274 -13.57 -10.87 -24.99
C LYS A 274 -14.76 -10.85 -25.95
N HIS A 275 -15.94 -11.27 -25.49
CA HIS A 275 -17.18 -11.27 -26.30
C HIS A 275 -17.65 -9.85 -26.64
N GLY A 276 -17.45 -8.89 -25.74
CA GLY A 276 -17.77 -7.48 -26.00
C GLY A 276 -16.83 -6.80 -27.00
N GLY A 277 -15.74 -7.46 -27.39
CA GLY A 277 -14.65 -6.85 -28.15
C GLY A 277 -13.75 -5.99 -27.25
N PHE A 278 -12.46 -5.99 -27.54
CA PHE A 278 -11.50 -5.10 -26.89
C PHE A 278 -10.46 -4.64 -27.91
N GLU A 279 -10.01 -3.40 -27.75
CA GLU A 279 -8.87 -2.89 -28.50
C GLU A 279 -7.58 -3.37 -27.82
N PRO A 280 -6.71 -4.10 -28.55
CA PRO A 280 -5.38 -4.46 -28.07
C PRO A 280 -4.59 -3.23 -27.59
N LEU A 281 -3.57 -3.49 -26.77
CA LEU A 281 -2.67 -2.43 -26.34
C LEU A 281 -1.87 -1.91 -27.55
N GLY A 282 -1.89 -0.60 -27.78
CA GLY A 282 -0.98 0.05 -28.71
C GLY A 282 0.43 0.04 -28.12
N LEU A 283 1.28 -0.85 -28.63
CA LEU A 283 2.65 -0.99 -28.16
C LEU A 283 3.56 -0.10 -29.00
N ASP A 284 4.18 0.90 -28.37
CA ASP A 284 5.24 1.66 -29.01
C ASP A 284 6.48 0.77 -29.17
N GLU A 285 7.17 0.89 -30.31
CA GLU A 285 8.53 0.36 -30.41
C GLU A 285 9.40 1.09 -29.38
N ALA A 286 9.95 0.35 -28.41
CA ALA A 286 10.90 0.90 -27.46
C ALA A 286 12.08 1.50 -28.25
N GLY A 287 12.12 2.83 -28.31
CA GLY A 287 13.03 3.55 -29.18
C GLY A 287 14.48 3.20 -28.86
N LYS A 288 15.23 2.77 -29.88
CA LYS A 288 16.69 2.85 -29.84
C LYS A 288 17.04 4.33 -29.84
N THR A 289 17.26 4.94 -28.68
CA THR A 289 17.80 6.31 -28.64
C THR A 289 19.24 6.22 -29.14
N ALA A 290 19.44 6.62 -30.39
CA ALA A 290 20.75 6.97 -30.89
C ALA A 290 21.26 8.16 -30.07
N VAL A 291 22.52 8.11 -29.62
CA VAL A 291 23.18 9.26 -29.01
C VAL A 291 23.18 10.38 -30.05
N VAL A 292 22.44 11.47 -29.78
CA VAL A 292 22.20 12.54 -30.75
C VAL A 292 23.49 13.35 -30.98
N SER A 293 24.19 13.65 -29.90
CA SER A 293 25.50 14.35 -29.89
C SER A 293 26.13 14.18 -28.51
N GLY A 294 26.77 13.05 -28.24
CA GLY A 294 27.38 12.77 -26.94
C GLY A 294 28.51 13.74 -26.62
N PRO A 295 28.93 13.85 -25.33
CA PRO A 295 30.07 14.68 -24.96
C PRO A 295 31.36 14.23 -25.69
N VAL A 296 32.44 14.99 -25.55
CA VAL A 296 33.77 14.49 -25.95
C VAL A 296 34.14 13.35 -25.00
N PRO A 297 34.50 12.15 -25.50
CA PRO A 297 34.93 11.06 -24.64
C PRO A 297 36.10 11.46 -23.75
N GLU A 298 36.00 11.17 -22.46
CA GLU A 298 37.04 11.44 -21.47
C GLU A 298 37.62 10.13 -20.93
N GLU A 299 38.91 10.16 -20.61
CA GLU A 299 39.52 9.11 -19.80
C GLU A 299 39.15 9.28 -18.32
N ALA A 300 39.11 8.16 -17.58
CA ALA A 300 38.86 8.21 -16.15
C ALA A 300 40.07 8.79 -15.41
N GLY A 301 39.84 9.75 -14.51
CA GLY A 301 40.91 10.44 -13.78
C GLY A 301 41.74 9.56 -12.82
N ASP A 302 41.29 8.33 -12.52
CA ASP A 302 42.03 7.33 -11.74
C ASP A 302 41.75 5.93 -12.32
N ALA A 303 42.75 5.32 -12.94
CA ALA A 303 42.59 4.03 -13.62
C ALA A 303 42.29 2.85 -12.67
N GLY A 304 42.85 2.88 -11.45
CA GLY A 304 42.66 1.80 -10.47
C GLY A 304 41.27 1.84 -9.85
N ASP A 305 40.86 3.02 -9.40
CA ASP A 305 39.53 3.26 -8.85
C ASP A 305 38.43 3.05 -9.90
N PHE A 306 38.68 3.48 -11.15
CA PHE A 306 37.78 3.23 -12.28
C PHE A 306 37.58 1.75 -12.57
N ALA A 307 38.64 0.93 -12.56
CA ALA A 307 38.52 -0.51 -12.78
C ALA A 307 37.64 -1.18 -11.71
N LEU A 308 37.78 -0.74 -10.45
CA LEU A 308 36.97 -1.21 -9.34
C LEU A 308 35.51 -0.75 -9.45
N TRP A 309 35.28 0.54 -9.74
CA TRP A 309 33.95 1.11 -10.00
C TRP A 309 33.23 0.37 -11.13
N LYS A 310 33.92 0.14 -12.25
CA LYS A 310 33.39 -0.56 -13.41
C LYS A 310 32.96 -1.98 -13.05
N LYS A 311 33.79 -2.70 -12.27
CA LYS A 311 33.44 -4.04 -11.77
C LYS A 311 32.19 -4.00 -10.89
N ARG A 312 32.05 -3.00 -10.02
CA ARG A 312 30.89 -2.88 -9.11
C ARG A 312 29.60 -2.53 -9.85
N PHE A 313 29.63 -1.54 -10.72
CA PHE A 313 28.43 -0.84 -11.15
C PHE A 313 28.11 -0.89 -12.64
N ALA A 314 29.09 -1.16 -13.51
CA ALA A 314 28.88 -1.21 -14.95
C ALA A 314 28.66 -2.65 -15.44
N ARG A 315 27.67 -2.85 -16.31
CA ARG A 315 27.36 -4.14 -16.95
C ARG A 315 27.16 -3.93 -18.44
N ALA A 316 27.64 -4.87 -19.25
CA ALA A 316 27.33 -4.88 -20.68
C ALA A 316 25.85 -5.20 -20.88
N GLN A 317 25.20 -4.48 -21.79
CA GLN A 317 23.82 -4.76 -22.20
C GLN A 317 23.79 -5.78 -23.34
N ARG A 318 22.60 -6.24 -23.73
CA ARG A 318 22.44 -7.12 -24.90
C ARG A 318 22.81 -6.44 -26.22
N GLN A 319 22.68 -5.12 -26.28
CA GLN A 319 23.09 -4.30 -27.41
C GLN A 319 24.62 -4.19 -27.45
N ALA A 320 25.21 -4.38 -28.63
CA ALA A 320 26.65 -4.29 -28.81
C ALA A 320 27.21 -2.94 -28.37
N ASP A 321 28.32 -2.97 -27.63
CA ASP A 321 29.08 -1.81 -27.13
C ASP A 321 28.30 -0.81 -26.25
N LEU A 322 27.13 -1.19 -25.75
CA LEU A 322 26.36 -0.41 -24.77
C LEU A 322 26.45 -1.03 -23.37
N PHE A 323 26.47 -0.15 -22.38
CA PHE A 323 26.56 -0.48 -20.96
C PHE A 323 25.40 0.13 -20.17
N SER A 324 25.03 -0.55 -19.10
CA SER A 324 24.22 -0.02 -18.03
C SER A 324 25.09 0.27 -16.81
N VAL A 325 24.78 1.33 -16.06
CA VAL A 325 25.53 1.72 -14.86
C VAL A 325 24.56 1.94 -13.70
N LEU A 326 24.71 1.16 -12.63
CA LEU A 326 23.95 1.37 -11.39
C LEU A 326 24.55 2.55 -10.62
N ILE A 327 23.74 3.57 -10.31
CA ILE A 327 24.11 4.66 -9.40
C ILE A 327 23.45 4.37 -8.05
N PRO A 328 24.23 3.94 -7.03
CA PRO A 328 23.68 3.74 -5.70
C PRO A 328 23.23 5.07 -5.09
N VAL A 329 22.05 5.08 -4.49
CA VAL A 329 21.46 6.24 -3.80
C VAL A 329 21.15 5.83 -2.38
N GLU A 330 21.80 6.45 -1.40
CA GLU A 330 21.66 6.07 0.01
C GLU A 330 20.20 6.16 0.45
N LEU A 331 19.61 4.99 0.74
CA LEU A 331 18.21 4.85 1.17
C LEU A 331 17.18 5.52 0.24
N GLY A 332 17.56 5.71 -1.03
CA GLY A 332 16.76 6.38 -2.05
C GLY A 332 16.73 7.90 -1.98
N PHE A 333 17.51 8.56 -1.11
CA PHE A 333 17.55 10.01 -1.00
C PHE A 333 18.65 10.62 -1.86
N ILE A 334 18.27 11.54 -2.76
CA ILE A 334 19.19 12.32 -3.57
C ILE A 334 18.77 13.80 -3.53
N SER A 335 19.74 14.70 -3.36
CA SER A 335 19.43 16.12 -3.31
C SER A 335 18.90 16.64 -4.64
N CYS A 336 18.08 17.68 -4.59
CA CYS A 336 17.58 18.37 -5.79
C CYS A 336 18.73 18.90 -6.64
N GLU A 337 19.79 19.44 -6.03
CA GLU A 337 20.99 19.90 -6.73
C GLU A 337 21.67 18.78 -7.52
N ARG A 338 21.87 17.60 -6.90
CA ARG A 338 22.49 16.44 -7.56
C ARG A 338 21.59 15.88 -8.66
N SER A 339 20.28 15.86 -8.42
CA SER A 339 19.29 15.40 -9.41
C SER A 339 19.27 16.31 -10.64
N LEU A 340 19.34 17.62 -10.44
CA LEU A 340 19.46 18.62 -11.51
C LEU A 340 20.75 18.41 -12.34
N LYS A 341 21.89 18.25 -11.67
CA LYS A 341 23.18 17.97 -12.32
C LYS A 341 23.13 16.66 -13.12
N LEU A 342 22.56 15.61 -12.55
CA LEU A 342 22.41 14.31 -13.20
C LEU A 342 21.50 14.39 -14.44
N GLY A 343 20.35 15.06 -14.33
CA GLY A 343 19.44 15.26 -15.46
C GLY A 343 20.12 15.96 -16.64
N ARG A 344 20.82 17.08 -16.39
CA ARG A 344 21.55 17.82 -17.42
C ARG A 344 22.68 17.01 -18.05
N PHE A 345 23.43 16.29 -17.23
CA PHE A 345 24.52 15.45 -17.72
C PHE A 345 24.03 14.32 -18.64
N LEU A 346 22.83 13.80 -18.38
CA LEU A 346 22.25 12.69 -19.14
C LEU A 346 21.48 13.11 -20.39
N GLU A 347 21.17 14.40 -20.57
CA GLU A 347 20.42 14.92 -21.72
C GLU A 347 20.98 14.43 -23.08
N PRO A 348 22.31 14.42 -23.33
CA PRO A 348 22.86 13.94 -24.60
C PRO A 348 22.67 12.44 -24.89
N PHE A 349 22.32 11.64 -23.87
CA PHE A 349 22.10 10.20 -23.97
C PHE A 349 20.64 9.83 -24.28
N GLY A 350 19.75 10.82 -24.33
CA GLY A 350 18.34 10.67 -24.71
C GLY A 350 17.38 10.30 -23.57
N ASP A 351 16.10 10.22 -23.90
CA ASP A 351 15.00 10.08 -22.93
C ASP A 351 15.04 8.80 -22.07
N ASP A 352 15.53 7.68 -22.63
CA ASP A 352 15.56 6.37 -21.96
C ASP A 352 16.91 6.08 -21.28
N ALA A 353 17.70 7.12 -21.01
CA ALA A 353 19.03 7.02 -20.41
C ALA A 353 19.01 6.67 -18.92
N ILE A 354 17.88 6.82 -18.23
CA ILE A 354 17.77 6.60 -16.78
C ILE A 354 16.47 5.90 -16.38
N ARG A 355 16.58 4.97 -15.43
CA ARG A 355 15.44 4.35 -14.75
C ARG A 355 15.64 4.32 -13.25
N MET A 356 14.54 4.36 -12.52
CA MET A 356 14.54 4.07 -11.09
C MET A 356 14.45 2.57 -10.84
N THR A 357 15.20 2.09 -9.84
CA THR A 357 15.20 0.68 -9.44
C THR A 357 14.28 0.44 -8.25
N ARG A 358 13.88 -0.82 -8.05
CA ARG A 358 13.08 -1.23 -6.88
C ARG A 358 13.90 -1.28 -5.59
N ASP A 359 15.22 -1.30 -5.73
CA ASP A 359 16.18 -1.19 -4.62
C ASP A 359 16.50 0.29 -4.28
N GLN A 360 15.68 1.24 -4.78
CA GLN A 360 15.75 2.69 -4.51
C GLN A 360 16.97 3.41 -5.10
N ASN A 361 17.46 2.95 -6.26
CA ASN A 361 18.62 3.52 -6.94
C ASN A 361 18.24 4.07 -8.33
N PHE A 362 19.21 4.62 -9.05
CA PHE A 362 19.10 4.85 -10.49
C PHE A 362 19.90 3.80 -11.27
N LEU A 363 19.40 3.42 -12.43
CA LEU A 363 20.11 2.63 -13.44
C LEU A 363 20.22 3.49 -14.70
N LEU A 364 21.45 3.85 -15.06
CA LEU A 364 21.74 4.41 -16.38
C LEU A 364 21.72 3.31 -17.42
N ARG A 365 21.18 3.61 -18.61
CA ARG A 365 20.99 2.66 -19.69
C ARG A 365 21.48 3.26 -21.00
N ASN A 366 21.81 2.38 -21.94
CA ASN A 366 22.21 2.73 -23.30
C ASN A 366 23.46 3.63 -23.35
N ILE A 367 24.40 3.44 -22.43
CA ILE A 367 25.64 4.23 -22.37
C ILE A 367 26.71 3.58 -23.24
N PRO A 368 27.18 4.22 -24.33
CA PRO A 368 28.30 3.70 -25.11
C PRO A 368 29.56 3.53 -24.27
N ARG A 369 30.31 2.46 -24.54
CA ARG A 369 31.53 2.11 -23.79
C ARG A 369 32.52 3.27 -23.65
N GLN A 370 32.69 4.06 -24.70
CA GLN A 370 33.63 5.19 -24.73
C GLN A 370 33.30 6.28 -23.69
N TYR A 371 32.05 6.35 -23.23
CA TYR A 371 31.60 7.36 -22.26
C TYR A 371 31.68 6.91 -20.81
N LEU A 372 32.12 5.68 -20.53
CA LEU A 372 32.25 5.20 -19.14
C LEU A 372 33.22 6.06 -18.31
N GLY A 373 34.26 6.64 -18.93
CA GLY A 373 35.16 7.58 -18.27
C GLY A 373 34.47 8.88 -17.87
N ASN A 374 33.66 9.47 -18.78
CA ASN A 374 32.83 10.64 -18.47
C ASN A 374 31.85 10.37 -17.32
N ILE A 375 31.14 9.23 -17.35
CA ILE A 375 30.22 8.86 -16.25
C ILE A 375 30.99 8.77 -14.94
N TYR A 376 32.13 8.09 -14.93
CA TYR A 376 32.96 7.94 -13.73
C TYR A 376 33.41 9.30 -13.17
N ASN A 377 33.98 10.16 -14.01
CA ASN A 377 34.45 11.50 -13.59
C ASN A 377 33.28 12.33 -13.04
N PHE A 378 32.14 12.33 -13.74
CA PHE A 378 30.94 13.05 -13.29
C PHE A 378 30.45 12.58 -11.91
N LEU A 379 30.38 11.25 -11.71
CA LEU A 379 29.93 10.68 -10.43
C LEU A 379 30.93 10.99 -9.31
N LYS A 380 32.23 10.94 -9.59
CA LYS A 380 33.29 11.31 -8.65
C LYS A 380 33.15 12.75 -8.15
N ASP A 381 32.82 13.68 -9.06
CA ASP A 381 32.70 15.09 -8.74
C ASP A 381 31.35 15.46 -8.09
N THR A 382 30.31 14.67 -8.33
CA THR A 382 28.92 15.02 -7.95
C THR A 382 28.39 14.24 -6.75
N LEU A 383 28.80 12.97 -6.61
CA LEU A 383 28.30 12.06 -5.59
C LEU A 383 29.41 11.68 -4.61
N GLN A 384 29.19 11.98 -3.34
CA GLN A 384 30.02 11.43 -2.28
C GLN A 384 29.93 9.91 -2.30
N ASP A 385 31.04 9.24 -2.00
CA ASP A 385 31.04 7.79 -1.76
C ASP A 385 30.52 6.95 -2.96
N PHE A 386 30.56 7.51 -4.18
CA PHE A 386 30.01 6.89 -5.39
C PHE A 386 30.59 5.51 -5.71
N ASN A 387 31.83 5.25 -5.27
CA ASN A 387 32.52 3.97 -5.43
C ASN A 387 32.60 3.17 -4.12
N ARG A 388 31.54 3.12 -3.31
CA ARG A 388 31.45 2.18 -2.18
C ARG A 388 31.15 0.74 -2.64
N PRO A 389 31.43 -0.29 -1.82
CA PRO A 389 30.99 -1.66 -2.10
C PRO A 389 29.50 -1.76 -2.42
N ALA A 390 29.13 -2.58 -3.42
CA ALA A 390 27.77 -2.60 -3.97
C ALA A 390 26.66 -2.96 -2.95
N ILE A 391 27.02 -3.63 -1.85
CA ILE A 391 26.08 -3.97 -0.76
C ILE A 391 25.35 -2.73 -0.21
N PHE A 392 26.00 -1.56 -0.15
CA PHE A 392 25.39 -0.35 0.38
C PHE A 392 24.17 0.11 -0.46
N GLY A 393 24.23 -0.07 -1.79
CA GLY A 393 23.09 0.17 -2.68
C GLY A 393 22.00 -0.93 -2.62
N ARG A 394 22.24 -2.01 -1.88
CA ARG A 394 21.28 -3.10 -1.64
C ARG A 394 20.70 -3.12 -0.22
N ILE A 395 21.01 -2.10 0.57
CA ILE A 395 20.37 -1.85 1.86
C ILE A 395 19.15 -0.97 1.62
N LEU A 396 17.96 -1.54 1.71
CA LEU A 396 16.69 -0.86 1.47
C LEU A 396 16.00 -0.54 2.79
N SER A 397 15.49 0.67 2.95
CA SER A 397 14.69 1.04 4.12
C SER A 397 13.39 1.74 3.75
N CYS A 398 12.30 1.41 4.45
CA CYS A 398 11.08 2.19 4.33
C CYS A 398 11.20 3.54 5.06
N ALA A 399 10.20 4.40 4.90
CA ALA A 399 10.13 5.68 5.63
C ALA A 399 10.24 5.53 7.16
N GLY A 400 9.71 4.45 7.72
CA GLY A 400 9.73 4.20 9.16
C GLY A 400 9.04 5.30 9.96
N ALA A 401 9.30 5.33 11.25
CA ALA A 401 8.77 6.36 12.15
C ALA A 401 9.29 7.78 11.83
N SER A 402 10.27 7.95 10.93
CA SER A 402 10.82 9.27 10.57
C SER A 402 9.76 10.18 9.95
N THR A 403 8.89 9.64 9.11
CA THR A 403 7.79 10.41 8.49
C THR A 403 6.48 9.64 8.39
N CYS A 404 6.49 8.31 8.50
CA CYS A 404 5.29 7.50 8.35
C CYS A 404 4.46 7.47 9.63
N GLN A 405 3.18 7.83 9.52
CA GLN A 405 2.20 7.74 10.60
C GLN A 405 2.06 6.32 11.19
N LEU A 406 2.27 5.27 10.38
CA LEU A 406 2.19 3.87 10.81
C LEU A 406 3.50 3.32 11.40
N GLY A 407 4.62 4.04 11.23
CA GLY A 407 5.94 3.55 11.62
C GLY A 407 5.99 3.19 13.11
N ILE A 408 6.66 2.10 13.44
CA ILE A 408 6.95 1.73 14.83
C ILE A 408 8.40 2.15 15.12
N CYS A 409 9.35 1.69 14.32
CA CYS A 409 10.77 2.00 14.49
C CYS A 409 11.30 2.99 13.44
N LEU A 410 12.37 3.71 13.78
CA LEU A 410 13.15 4.60 12.90
C LEU A 410 14.04 3.78 11.94
N SER A 411 13.42 3.07 11.00
CA SER A 411 14.11 2.13 10.10
C SER A 411 15.21 2.77 9.25
N ARG A 412 15.11 4.05 8.89
CA ARG A 412 16.16 4.75 8.14
C ARG A 412 17.40 4.98 8.99
N GLN A 413 17.22 5.36 10.25
CA GLN A 413 18.32 5.58 11.18
C GLN A 413 19.00 4.26 11.56
N ALA A 414 18.21 3.18 11.72
CA ALA A 414 18.78 1.85 11.90
C ALA A 414 19.60 1.40 10.68
N ALA A 415 19.13 1.70 9.46
CA ALA A 415 19.88 1.40 8.24
C ALA A 415 21.18 2.20 8.14
N ARG A 416 21.18 3.49 8.49
CA ARG A 416 22.41 4.31 8.55
C ARG A 416 23.41 3.79 9.57
N ALA A 417 22.94 3.46 10.78
CA ALA A 417 23.79 2.86 11.80
C ALA A 417 24.40 1.52 11.34
N LEU A 418 23.63 0.70 10.62
CA LEU A 418 24.14 -0.51 9.97
C LEU A 418 25.22 -0.17 8.92
N MET A 419 24.97 0.79 8.03
CA MET A 419 25.93 1.20 7.01
C MET A 419 27.25 1.69 7.62
N GLU A 420 27.18 2.53 8.67
CA GLU A 420 28.36 3.01 9.40
C GLU A 420 29.12 1.86 10.07
N ASN A 421 28.41 0.91 10.68
CA ASN A 421 29.03 -0.24 11.33
C ASN A 421 29.75 -1.15 10.32
N LEU A 422 29.13 -1.40 9.17
CA LEU A 422 29.74 -2.16 8.07
C LEU A 422 31.00 -1.47 7.54
N GLN A 423 30.94 -0.15 7.35
CA GLN A 423 32.09 0.64 6.88
C GLN A 423 33.29 0.56 7.84
N LYS A 424 33.05 0.43 9.14
CA LYS A 424 34.09 0.32 10.19
C LYS A 424 34.51 -1.12 10.49
N SER A 425 33.84 -2.12 9.91
CA SER A 425 34.01 -3.53 10.31
C SER A 425 35.32 -4.19 9.87
N GLY A 426 36.02 -3.64 8.87
CA GLY A 426 37.18 -4.27 8.26
C GLY A 426 36.87 -5.49 7.38
N LEU A 427 35.58 -5.80 7.14
CA LEU A 427 35.17 -6.87 6.25
C LEU A 427 35.40 -6.54 4.77
N ASP A 428 35.72 -7.56 3.97
CA ASP A 428 35.79 -7.46 2.50
C ASP A 428 34.37 -7.44 1.91
N LEU A 429 33.74 -6.25 1.96
CA LEU A 429 32.35 -6.05 1.54
C LEU A 429 32.14 -6.18 0.03
N ASP A 430 33.19 -6.19 -0.79
CA ASP A 430 33.06 -6.45 -2.23
C ASP A 430 32.64 -7.88 -2.54
N LYS A 431 32.94 -8.83 -1.64
CA LYS A 431 32.43 -10.21 -1.71
C LYS A 431 30.98 -10.36 -1.24
N ALA A 432 30.39 -9.29 -0.73
CA ALA A 432 29.02 -9.23 -0.23
C ALA A 432 28.11 -8.36 -1.09
N GLY A 433 28.59 -7.93 -2.27
CA GLY A 433 27.90 -6.97 -3.15
C GLY A 433 26.52 -7.41 -3.64
N ASP A 434 26.23 -8.71 -3.62
CA ASP A 434 24.95 -9.24 -4.08
C ASP A 434 23.89 -9.42 -2.98
N ILE A 435 24.21 -9.20 -1.71
CA ILE A 435 23.31 -9.45 -0.59
C ILE A 435 22.26 -8.35 -0.47
N LYS A 436 20.99 -8.73 -0.37
CA LYS A 436 19.87 -7.82 -0.08
C LYS A 436 19.56 -7.77 1.41
N LEU A 437 19.64 -6.57 1.99
CA LEU A 437 19.34 -6.31 3.39
C LEU A 437 18.21 -5.28 3.48
N ASN A 438 17.04 -5.69 4.00
CA ASN A 438 15.86 -4.85 3.92
C ASN A 438 15.26 -4.56 5.30
N ILE A 439 15.10 -3.28 5.64
CA ILE A 439 14.62 -2.82 6.95
C ILE A 439 13.28 -2.12 6.81
N SER A 440 12.25 -2.65 7.46
CA SER A 440 10.93 -2.02 7.57
C SER A 440 10.66 -1.60 9.01
N GLY A 441 10.21 -0.36 9.22
CA GLY A 441 9.86 0.13 10.54
C GLY A 441 8.53 -0.40 11.09
N CYS A 442 7.81 -1.27 10.37
CA CYS A 442 6.60 -1.95 10.84
C CYS A 442 6.28 -3.19 9.97
N PRO A 443 5.32 -4.06 10.36
CA PRO A 443 4.97 -5.29 9.63
C PRO A 443 4.34 -5.10 8.23
N ASN A 444 4.13 -3.86 7.76
CA ASN A 444 3.50 -3.62 6.45
C ASN A 444 4.41 -3.93 5.24
N SER A 445 5.70 -4.18 5.46
CA SER A 445 6.69 -4.54 4.43
C SER A 445 6.80 -3.53 3.27
N CYS A 446 6.65 -2.23 3.55
CA CYS A 446 6.94 -1.18 2.56
C CYS A 446 8.43 -1.19 2.16
N GLY A 447 9.29 -1.60 3.09
CA GLY A 447 10.71 -1.83 2.88
C GLY A 447 11.03 -3.24 2.41
N GLN A 448 10.05 -4.02 1.94
CA GLN A 448 10.28 -5.33 1.31
C GLN A 448 11.09 -6.36 2.14
N HIS A 449 10.97 -6.36 3.47
CA HIS A 449 11.74 -7.28 4.33
C HIS A 449 11.46 -8.76 4.05
N LEU A 450 10.28 -9.10 3.53
CA LEU A 450 9.92 -10.47 3.15
C LEU A 450 10.60 -10.97 1.86
N LEU A 451 11.25 -10.09 1.09
CA LEU A 451 11.90 -10.41 -0.18
C LEU A 451 13.42 -10.37 -0.11
N ALA A 452 13.98 -10.13 1.08
CA ALA A 452 15.40 -9.98 1.27
C ALA A 452 16.08 -11.30 1.59
N ASP A 453 17.39 -11.35 1.36
CA ASP A 453 18.20 -12.42 1.89
C ASP A 453 18.18 -12.39 3.43
N VAL A 454 18.26 -11.18 4.00
CA VAL A 454 17.98 -10.90 5.42
C VAL A 454 17.07 -9.66 5.55
N GLY A 455 15.93 -9.85 6.19
CA GLY A 455 14.90 -8.83 6.38
C GLY A 455 14.66 -8.49 7.84
N PHE A 456 14.27 -7.24 8.11
CA PHE A 456 13.97 -6.74 9.44
C PHE A 456 12.58 -6.09 9.47
N SER A 457 11.72 -6.53 10.40
CA SER A 457 10.37 -5.97 10.60
C SER A 457 10.24 -5.38 12.00
N GLY A 458 10.11 -4.04 12.06
CA GLY A 458 10.05 -3.28 13.30
C GLY A 458 8.83 -3.61 14.16
N LYS A 459 9.06 -3.72 15.47
CA LYS A 459 8.06 -3.95 16.51
C LYS A 459 8.48 -3.26 17.82
N ALA A 460 7.55 -3.25 18.76
CA ALA A 460 7.78 -2.75 20.11
C ALA A 460 7.75 -3.92 21.09
N LEU A 461 8.75 -4.02 21.96
CA LEU A 461 8.81 -5.00 23.04
C LEU A 461 8.88 -4.28 24.39
N ARG A 462 8.75 -5.04 25.49
CA ARG A 462 8.84 -4.50 26.86
C ARG A 462 9.88 -5.24 27.69
N LYS A 463 10.60 -4.49 28.51
CA LYS A 463 11.47 -4.98 29.57
C LYS A 463 11.21 -4.12 30.81
N ASP A 464 10.90 -4.78 31.92
CA ASP A 464 10.61 -4.15 33.22
C ASP A 464 9.59 -2.99 33.12
N GLY A 465 8.50 -3.23 32.38
CA GLY A 465 7.43 -2.28 32.15
C GLY A 465 7.71 -1.19 31.10
N ARG A 466 8.96 -1.01 30.67
CA ARG A 466 9.38 0.01 29.69
C ARG A 466 9.41 -0.54 28.26
N LEU A 467 8.97 0.26 27.30
CA LEU A 467 9.01 -0.09 25.88
C LEU A 467 10.41 0.10 25.30
N TYR A 468 10.81 -0.79 24.40
CA TYR A 468 12.01 -0.63 23.58
C TYR A 468 11.76 -1.04 22.11
N PRO A 469 12.46 -0.43 21.14
CA PRO A 469 12.35 -0.77 19.73
C PRO A 469 13.12 -2.05 19.41
N ALA A 470 12.50 -2.94 18.65
CA ALA A 470 13.09 -4.20 18.21
C ALA A 470 12.66 -4.55 16.78
N TYR A 471 13.31 -5.53 16.19
CA TYR A 471 12.98 -6.05 14.86
C TYR A 471 12.85 -7.57 14.91
N ASN A 472 11.81 -8.11 14.27
CA ASN A 472 11.84 -9.50 13.84
C ASN A 472 12.88 -9.63 12.72
N VAL A 473 13.69 -10.66 12.79
CA VAL A 473 14.72 -11.00 11.81
C VAL A 473 14.21 -12.14 10.94
N LEU A 474 14.23 -11.96 9.63
CA LEU A 474 13.76 -12.92 8.64
C LEU A 474 14.87 -13.25 7.64
N ALA A 475 14.89 -14.46 7.09
CA ALA A 475 15.88 -14.83 6.08
C ALA A 475 15.39 -15.85 5.05
N GLY A 476 16.05 -15.83 3.89
CA GLY A 476 15.94 -16.89 2.87
C GLY A 476 14.78 -16.72 1.89
N ALA A 477 14.47 -15.48 1.49
CA ALA A 477 13.53 -15.26 0.40
C ALA A 477 14.05 -15.83 -0.94
N ILE A 478 13.12 -16.28 -1.76
CA ILE A 478 13.36 -16.69 -3.15
C ILE A 478 12.28 -16.01 -3.98
N VAL A 479 12.66 -15.38 -5.09
CA VAL A 479 11.71 -14.85 -6.07
C VAL A 479 12.01 -15.51 -7.41
N GLY A 480 10.96 -15.99 -8.06
CA GLY A 480 11.06 -16.66 -9.35
C GLY A 480 9.78 -17.40 -9.70
N ASP A 481 9.57 -17.58 -10.99
CA ASP A 481 8.43 -18.30 -11.55
C ASP A 481 8.35 -19.73 -10.98
N GLY A 482 7.20 -20.08 -10.40
CA GLY A 482 6.95 -21.40 -9.77
C GLY A 482 7.73 -21.69 -8.48
N ARG A 483 8.62 -20.79 -8.02
CA ARG A 483 9.52 -21.06 -6.88
C ARG A 483 9.57 -19.96 -5.82
N THR A 484 8.78 -18.90 -5.96
CA THR A 484 8.76 -17.78 -5.01
C THR A 484 8.39 -18.25 -3.59
N LYS A 485 9.21 -17.83 -2.62
CA LYS A 485 9.04 -18.07 -1.18
C LYS A 485 9.44 -16.80 -0.42
N PHE A 486 8.64 -16.38 0.55
CA PHE A 486 9.03 -15.28 1.43
C PHE A 486 10.13 -15.72 2.40
N ALA A 487 10.89 -14.74 2.89
CA ALA A 487 11.79 -14.93 4.02
C ALA A 487 11.02 -15.41 5.26
N GLU A 488 11.63 -16.32 6.02
CA GLU A 488 11.05 -16.93 7.22
C GLU A 488 11.69 -16.35 8.48
N GLU A 489 10.94 -16.32 9.58
CA GLU A 489 11.43 -15.81 10.86
C GLU A 489 12.60 -16.65 11.40
N ALA A 490 13.70 -15.96 11.73
CA ALA A 490 14.90 -16.52 12.32
C ALA A 490 15.09 -16.09 13.79
N GLY A 491 14.43 -15.02 14.22
CA GLY A 491 14.50 -14.55 15.60
C GLY A 491 14.14 -13.08 15.72
N GLU A 492 14.64 -12.44 16.76
CA GLU A 492 14.45 -11.03 17.04
C GLU A 492 15.75 -10.37 17.49
N VAL A 493 15.82 -9.06 17.36
CA VAL A 493 16.97 -8.26 17.80
C VAL A 493 16.50 -6.88 18.25
N ALA A 494 17.05 -6.35 19.34
CA ALA A 494 16.82 -4.96 19.71
C ALA A 494 17.37 -4.02 18.62
N ALA A 495 16.76 -2.86 18.45
CA ALA A 495 17.18 -1.93 17.40
C ALA A 495 18.67 -1.57 17.50
N LYS A 496 19.18 -1.35 18.72
CA LYS A 496 20.59 -1.00 18.99
C LYS A 496 21.58 -2.10 18.62
N ASP A 497 21.15 -3.36 18.63
CA ASP A 497 22.02 -4.50 18.33
C ASP A 497 21.98 -4.92 16.86
N LEU A 498 20.99 -4.45 16.09
CA LEU A 498 20.83 -4.78 14.67
C LEU A 498 22.12 -4.56 13.85
N PRO A 499 22.84 -3.42 13.96
CA PRO A 499 24.09 -3.23 13.22
C PRO A 499 25.16 -4.27 13.55
N ALA A 500 25.29 -4.66 14.81
CA ALA A 500 26.30 -5.62 15.26
C ALA A 500 25.95 -7.05 14.79
N LEU A 501 24.68 -7.45 14.94
CA LEU A 501 24.15 -8.72 14.46
C LEU A 501 24.47 -8.94 12.97
N VAL A 502 24.21 -7.94 12.12
CA VAL A 502 24.45 -8.05 10.67
C VAL A 502 25.94 -8.13 10.36
N THR A 503 26.76 -7.29 10.98
CA THR A 503 28.22 -7.33 10.78
C THR A 503 28.80 -8.69 11.15
N GLU A 504 28.36 -9.28 12.27
CA GLU A 504 28.78 -10.62 12.66
C GLU A 504 28.30 -11.69 11.69
N LEU A 505 27.05 -11.63 11.24
CA LEU A 505 26.51 -12.56 10.24
C LEU A 505 27.33 -12.53 8.94
N LEU A 506 27.67 -11.33 8.46
CA LEU A 506 28.51 -11.16 7.27
C LEU A 506 29.93 -11.65 7.52
N GLY A 507 30.50 -11.42 8.71
CA GLY A 507 31.80 -11.98 9.09
C GLY A 507 31.80 -13.51 9.06
N VAL A 508 30.76 -14.16 9.59
CA VAL A 508 30.58 -15.61 9.52
C VAL A 508 30.48 -16.09 8.08
N TYR A 509 29.63 -15.45 7.26
CA TYR A 509 29.52 -15.79 5.84
C TYR A 509 30.85 -15.67 5.10
N LEU A 510 31.56 -14.55 5.27
CA LEU A 510 32.83 -14.29 4.60
C LEU A 510 33.93 -15.27 5.02
N SER A 511 33.94 -15.73 6.29
CA SER A 511 34.83 -16.81 6.73
C SER A 511 34.54 -18.16 6.06
N LYS A 512 33.32 -18.35 5.55
CA LYS A 512 32.84 -19.55 4.86
C LYS A 512 32.68 -19.36 3.35
N ALA A 513 33.05 -18.22 2.78
CA ALA A 513 32.74 -17.87 1.40
C ALA A 513 33.39 -18.82 0.36
N GLY A 514 34.44 -19.56 0.73
CA GLY A 514 35.01 -20.62 -0.12
C GLY A 514 34.15 -21.88 -0.25
N LYS A 515 33.15 -22.07 0.64
CA LYS A 515 32.27 -23.25 0.68
C LYS A 515 30.98 -23.06 -0.12
N PHE A 516 30.51 -21.83 -0.29
CA PHE A 516 29.23 -21.51 -0.92
C PHE A 516 29.44 -20.55 -2.08
N LYS A 517 28.75 -20.76 -3.20
CA LYS A 517 28.88 -19.87 -4.37
C LYS A 517 28.19 -18.54 -4.16
N THR A 518 27.10 -18.51 -3.39
CA THR A 518 26.31 -17.31 -3.13
C THR A 518 25.85 -17.24 -1.67
N PHE A 519 25.49 -16.05 -1.22
CA PHE A 519 24.89 -15.86 0.10
C PHE A 519 23.55 -16.58 0.23
N GLN A 520 22.76 -16.64 -0.85
CA GLN A 520 21.50 -17.36 -0.87
C GLN A 520 21.71 -18.87 -0.63
N GLU A 521 22.76 -19.46 -1.24
CA GLU A 521 23.14 -20.85 -1.00
C GLU A 521 23.56 -21.08 0.46
N TYR A 522 24.37 -20.18 1.01
CA TYR A 522 24.75 -20.21 2.42
C TYR A 522 23.53 -20.17 3.34
N ILE A 523 22.61 -19.20 3.15
CA ILE A 523 21.38 -19.07 3.96
C ILE A 523 20.51 -20.33 3.88
N ALA A 524 20.37 -20.93 2.69
CA ALA A 524 19.55 -22.12 2.50
C ALA A 524 20.09 -23.36 3.22
N GLN A 525 21.42 -23.45 3.43
CA GLN A 525 22.07 -24.62 4.03
C GLN A 525 22.41 -24.41 5.51
N GLU A 526 23.28 -23.44 5.82
CA GLU A 526 23.81 -23.22 7.19
C GLU A 526 23.37 -21.88 7.79
N GLY A 527 23.24 -20.85 6.95
CA GLY A 527 23.14 -19.46 7.39
C GLY A 527 21.88 -19.14 8.18
N LYS A 528 20.76 -19.84 7.95
CA LYS A 528 19.58 -19.70 8.82
C LYS A 528 19.89 -20.09 10.26
N GLU A 529 20.61 -21.19 10.47
CA GLU A 529 20.92 -21.67 11.82
C GLU A 529 22.01 -20.83 12.50
N ASP A 530 23.01 -20.39 11.73
CA ASP A 530 23.97 -19.38 12.21
C ASP A 530 23.24 -18.11 12.64
N LEU A 531 22.28 -17.61 11.85
CA LEU A 531 21.49 -16.44 12.19
C LEU A 531 20.63 -16.63 13.46
N ARG A 532 19.97 -17.78 13.62
CA ARG A 532 19.22 -18.10 14.85
C ARG A 532 20.11 -18.04 16.09
N ARG A 533 21.29 -18.64 16.00
CA ARG A 533 22.28 -18.64 17.09
C ARG A 533 22.78 -17.23 17.39
N LEU A 534 23.03 -16.42 16.38
CA LEU A 534 23.38 -15.02 16.54
C LEU A 534 22.25 -14.25 17.24
N CYS A 535 21.01 -14.36 16.77
CA CYS A 535 19.84 -13.74 17.42
C CYS A 535 19.71 -14.14 18.89
N ALA A 536 19.94 -15.41 19.23
CA ALA A 536 19.90 -15.89 20.62
C ALA A 536 20.94 -15.19 21.51
N ARG A 537 22.13 -14.85 20.99
CA ARG A 537 23.14 -14.08 21.75
C ARG A 537 22.72 -12.64 22.05
N TYR A 538 21.90 -12.06 21.18
CA TYR A 538 21.39 -10.69 21.30
C TYR A 538 20.00 -10.62 21.97
N HIS A 539 19.51 -11.73 22.52
CA HIS A 539 18.18 -11.77 23.13
C HIS A 539 18.12 -11.09 24.51
N GLU A 540 19.21 -11.10 25.27
CA GLU A 540 19.24 -10.54 26.62
C GLU A 540 19.30 -9.01 26.61
N ILE A 541 18.20 -8.37 26.98
CA ILE A 541 18.10 -6.91 27.07
C ILE A 541 18.38 -6.46 28.51
N ARG A 542 19.39 -5.59 28.64
CA ARG A 542 19.79 -4.96 29.90
C ARG A 542 18.68 -4.05 30.46
N GLY A 543 18.58 -3.98 31.78
CA GLY A 543 17.63 -3.10 32.46
C GLY A 543 17.90 -1.62 32.12
N PHE A 544 16.90 -0.75 32.32
CA PHE A 544 17.04 0.69 32.01
C PHE A 544 18.20 1.35 32.76
N ASP A 545 18.39 0.99 34.03
CA ASP A 545 19.45 1.55 34.88
C ASP A 545 20.84 1.02 34.51
N GLU A 546 20.93 -0.17 33.91
CA GLU A 546 22.18 -0.77 33.43
C GLU A 546 22.59 -0.20 32.07
N ASN A 547 21.64 -0.12 31.13
CA ASN A 547 21.89 0.43 29.80
C ASN A 547 20.61 1.04 29.20
N LYS A 548 20.41 2.34 29.46
CA LYS A 548 19.27 3.09 28.95
C LYS A 548 19.18 3.14 27.42
N ASN A 549 20.28 2.94 26.68
CA ASN A 549 20.30 3.12 25.23
C ASN A 549 19.35 2.17 24.49
N TYR A 550 19.08 0.99 25.06
CA TYR A 550 18.10 0.05 24.50
C TYR A 550 16.70 0.65 24.37
N TYR A 551 16.35 1.61 25.22
CA TYR A 551 15.03 2.22 25.29
C TYR A 551 14.91 3.48 24.42
N PHE A 552 15.92 3.76 23.59
CA PHE A 552 15.92 4.77 22.54
C PHE A 552 16.06 4.06 21.19
N ASP A 553 15.38 4.56 20.17
CA ASP A 553 15.63 4.09 18.81
C ASP A 553 16.93 4.70 18.25
N TRP A 554 17.37 4.25 17.08
CA TRP A 554 18.51 4.88 16.39
C TRP A 554 18.19 6.31 15.99
N GLY A 555 19.07 7.24 16.34
CA GLY A 555 18.90 8.66 16.04
C GLY A 555 17.82 9.38 16.87
N ALA A 556 17.20 8.71 17.85
CA ALA A 556 16.25 9.34 18.76
C ALA A 556 16.95 9.89 20.01
N ASP A 557 16.49 11.05 20.47
CA ASP A 557 16.88 11.73 21.72
C ASP A 557 15.85 11.56 22.85
N THR A 558 14.69 10.97 22.53
CA THR A 558 13.58 10.71 23.44
C THR A 558 13.35 9.22 23.64
N LEU A 559 12.76 8.86 24.78
CA LEU A 559 12.41 7.47 25.08
C LEU A 559 11.45 6.91 24.04
N PHE A 560 11.69 5.67 23.65
CA PHE A 560 10.87 4.98 22.67
C PHE A 560 9.41 4.90 23.13
N SER A 561 8.52 5.36 22.25
CA SER A 561 7.09 5.47 22.51
C SER A 561 6.30 5.20 21.24
N LEU A 562 5.06 4.71 21.43
CA LEU A 562 4.09 4.54 20.37
C LEU A 562 3.08 5.69 20.29
N ALA A 563 3.23 6.74 21.10
CA ALA A 563 2.28 7.84 21.20
C ALA A 563 2.08 8.60 19.87
N GLU A 564 3.12 8.72 19.06
CA GLU A 564 3.05 9.40 17.75
C GLU A 564 2.49 8.52 16.63
N ARG A 565 2.25 7.23 16.89
CA ARG A 565 1.73 6.32 15.87
C ARG A 565 0.25 6.64 15.63
N ARG A 566 -0.10 7.00 14.40
CA ARG A 566 -1.46 7.33 13.97
C ARG A 566 -2.02 6.27 13.01
N ALA A 567 -3.31 6.35 12.72
CA ALA A 567 -3.94 5.52 11.69
C ALA A 567 -3.37 5.85 10.31
N GLY A 568 -3.00 4.86 9.53
CA GLY A 568 -2.39 5.08 8.22
C GLY A 568 -3.39 5.47 7.15
N GLU A 569 -3.08 6.50 6.38
CA GLU A 569 -3.95 7.00 5.31
C GLU A 569 -3.93 6.14 4.04
N CYS A 570 -3.06 5.13 3.94
CA CYS A 570 -2.87 4.38 2.70
C CYS A 570 -4.11 3.62 2.20
N SER A 571 -5.14 3.46 3.05
CA SER A 571 -6.47 2.91 2.72
C SER A 571 -7.53 3.97 2.50
N ALA A 572 -7.17 5.25 2.60
CA ALA A 572 -8.15 6.30 2.55
C ALA A 572 -8.76 6.44 1.16
N GLY A 573 -10.04 6.76 1.16
CA GLY A 573 -10.85 6.95 -0.04
C GLY A 573 -12.30 7.24 0.31
N LEU A 574 -13.16 7.30 -0.70
CA LEU A 574 -14.56 7.70 -0.56
C LEU A 574 -15.34 6.89 0.48
N PHE A 575 -15.00 5.61 0.70
CA PHE A 575 -15.67 4.79 1.71
C PHE A 575 -15.43 5.23 3.15
N ASP A 576 -14.36 5.98 3.44
CA ASP A 576 -14.20 6.57 4.78
C ASP A 576 -15.29 7.62 5.07
N LEU A 577 -15.87 8.22 4.02
CA LEU A 577 -16.97 9.17 4.15
C LEU A 577 -18.25 8.48 4.63
N LEU A 578 -18.44 7.17 4.38
CA LEU A 578 -19.56 6.40 4.94
C LEU A 578 -19.50 6.35 6.46
N GLU A 579 -18.32 6.02 7.01
CA GLU A 579 -18.12 5.97 8.46
C GLU A 579 -18.25 7.35 9.10
N MET A 580 -17.79 8.39 8.39
CA MET A 580 -17.94 9.78 8.81
C MET A 580 -19.41 10.21 8.85
N ASP A 581 -20.17 9.97 7.79
CA ASP A 581 -21.59 10.34 7.72
C ASP A 581 -22.42 9.55 8.74
N LEU A 582 -22.11 8.26 8.94
CA LEU A 582 -22.72 7.48 10.01
C LEU A 582 -22.44 8.07 11.40
N ALA A 583 -21.21 8.52 11.66
CA ALA A 583 -20.87 9.19 12.91
C ALA A 583 -21.58 10.54 13.05
N ASN A 584 -21.71 11.32 11.97
CA ASN A 584 -22.46 12.57 11.95
C ASN A 584 -23.95 12.34 12.20
N ILE A 585 -24.58 11.36 11.56
CA ILE A 585 -25.97 10.96 11.81
C ILE A 585 -26.16 10.64 13.30
N LYS A 586 -25.33 9.77 13.87
CA LYS A 586 -25.42 9.39 15.29
C LYS A 586 -25.18 10.58 16.23
N GLY A 587 -24.21 11.43 15.91
CA GLY A 587 -23.88 12.64 16.68
C GLY A 587 -25.01 13.67 16.64
N THR A 588 -25.57 13.93 15.46
CA THR A 588 -26.69 14.86 15.27
C THR A 588 -27.95 14.36 15.96
N ARG A 589 -28.26 13.05 15.87
CA ARG A 589 -29.36 12.45 16.64
C ARG A 589 -29.18 12.59 18.14
N LYS A 590 -27.96 12.40 18.64
CA LYS A 590 -27.63 12.60 20.06
C LYS A 590 -27.87 14.05 20.47
N LYS A 591 -27.37 15.02 19.70
CA LYS A 591 -27.62 16.44 19.95
C LYS A 591 -29.12 16.74 19.97
N LEU A 592 -29.88 16.30 18.97
CA LEU A 592 -31.34 16.49 18.93
C LEU A 592 -32.09 15.93 20.16
N SER A 593 -31.52 14.93 20.85
CA SER A 593 -32.07 14.38 22.09
C SER A 593 -31.72 15.16 23.37
N GLU A 594 -30.80 16.14 23.29
CA GLU A 594 -30.40 16.95 24.44
C GLU A 594 -31.48 17.97 24.82
N THR A 595 -31.72 18.14 26.12
CA THR A 595 -32.68 19.12 26.63
C THR A 595 -32.13 20.54 26.51
N GLY A 596 -32.96 21.50 26.09
CA GLY A 596 -32.62 22.93 26.10
C GLY A 596 -32.05 23.48 24.78
N ILE A 597 -32.19 22.75 23.67
CA ILE A 597 -31.85 23.25 22.33
C ILE A 597 -32.88 24.27 21.86
N ASP A 598 -32.42 25.41 21.37
CA ASP A 598 -33.28 26.43 20.77
C ASP A 598 -33.81 26.01 19.39
N GLU A 599 -34.94 26.60 18.98
CA GLU A 599 -35.64 26.21 17.75
C GLU A 599 -34.78 26.35 16.49
N GLU A 600 -33.91 27.37 16.40
CA GLU A 600 -33.06 27.59 15.23
C GLU A 600 -31.94 26.55 15.15
N SER A 601 -31.30 26.23 16.26
CA SER A 601 -30.34 25.13 16.34
C SER A 601 -31.00 23.80 15.98
N LYS A 602 -32.25 23.57 16.41
CA LYS A 602 -33.01 22.36 16.12
C LYS A 602 -33.33 22.22 14.62
N LYS A 603 -33.80 23.29 13.97
CA LYS A 603 -34.03 23.34 12.52
C LYS A 603 -32.76 22.97 11.74
N ARG A 604 -31.63 23.58 12.10
CA ARG A 604 -30.33 23.29 11.45
C ARG A 604 -29.94 21.82 11.62
N LEU A 605 -30.04 21.27 12.84
CA LEU A 605 -29.70 19.88 13.11
C LEU A 605 -30.60 18.89 12.37
N LEU A 606 -31.90 19.20 12.19
CA LEU A 606 -32.80 18.38 11.39
C LEU A 606 -32.43 18.40 9.90
N GLY A 607 -32.10 19.57 9.36
CA GLY A 607 -31.56 19.71 8.01
C GLY A 607 -30.27 18.91 7.81
N GLU A 608 -29.32 19.03 8.74
CA GLU A 608 -28.08 18.23 8.75
C GLU A 608 -28.35 16.73 8.79
N LEU A 609 -29.34 16.29 9.59
CA LEU A 609 -29.68 14.87 9.70
C LEU A 609 -30.22 14.32 8.37
N VAL A 610 -31.09 15.05 7.67
CA VAL A 610 -31.57 14.67 6.33
C VAL A 610 -30.42 14.69 5.31
N PHE A 611 -29.55 15.70 5.37
CA PHE A 611 -28.38 15.82 4.49
C PHE A 611 -27.44 14.61 4.63
N TYR A 612 -26.97 14.29 5.84
CA TYR A 612 -26.05 13.17 6.04
C TYR A 612 -26.70 11.83 5.72
N SER A 613 -27.99 11.64 6.06
CA SER A 613 -28.73 10.41 5.72
C SER A 613 -28.85 10.22 4.20
N SER A 614 -29.06 11.31 3.46
CA SER A 614 -29.19 11.27 1.99
C SER A 614 -27.81 11.12 1.31
N ARG A 615 -26.77 11.74 1.88
CA ARG A 615 -25.41 11.68 1.31
C ARG A 615 -24.76 10.32 1.47
N MET A 616 -24.89 9.72 2.66
CA MET A 616 -24.12 8.55 3.08
C MET A 616 -24.13 7.45 2.00
N LEU A 617 -25.31 6.99 1.59
CA LEU A 617 -25.38 5.83 0.70
C LEU A 617 -25.02 6.13 -0.76
N LEU A 618 -24.97 7.38 -1.21
CA LEU A 618 -24.59 7.72 -2.60
C LEU A 618 -23.16 7.27 -2.94
N ILE A 619 -22.28 7.26 -1.95
CA ILE A 619 -20.91 6.73 -2.07
C ILE A 619 -20.90 5.27 -2.54
N THR A 620 -21.91 4.48 -2.14
CA THR A 620 -22.05 3.06 -2.53
C THR A 620 -22.39 2.91 -4.02
N ARG A 621 -22.87 3.97 -4.66
CA ARG A 621 -23.14 4.07 -6.10
C ARG A 621 -22.01 4.75 -6.88
N GLY A 622 -20.96 5.19 -6.19
CA GLY A 622 -19.89 5.99 -6.80
C GLY A 622 -20.36 7.37 -7.27
N ILE A 623 -21.42 7.90 -6.65
CA ILE A 623 -21.98 9.21 -6.99
C ILE A 623 -21.42 10.24 -6.01
N GLU A 624 -20.83 11.30 -6.55
CA GLU A 624 -20.33 12.47 -5.82
C GLU A 624 -21.09 13.71 -6.30
N PRO A 625 -22.14 14.13 -5.58
CA PRO A 625 -22.96 15.27 -6.00
C PRO A 625 -22.18 16.58 -5.96
N LYS A 626 -22.40 17.47 -6.93
CA LYS A 626 -21.76 18.79 -7.01
C LYS A 626 -22.38 19.82 -6.07
N GLY A 627 -23.56 19.51 -5.51
CA GLY A 627 -24.27 20.34 -4.56
C GLY A 627 -25.43 19.61 -3.90
N GLU A 628 -26.07 20.27 -2.93
CA GLU A 628 -27.18 19.70 -2.16
C GLU A 628 -28.38 19.30 -3.05
N GLU A 629 -28.65 20.06 -4.11
CA GLU A 629 -29.76 19.76 -5.01
C GLU A 629 -29.58 18.42 -5.73
N GLU A 630 -28.44 18.24 -6.40
CA GLU A 630 -28.07 16.98 -7.07
C GLU A 630 -27.99 15.82 -6.06
N LEU A 631 -27.53 16.09 -4.82
CA LEU A 631 -27.47 15.09 -3.76
C LEU A 631 -28.84 14.51 -3.45
N TYR A 632 -29.84 15.36 -3.23
CA TYR A 632 -31.20 14.90 -2.94
C TYR A 632 -31.84 14.22 -4.15
N GLU A 633 -31.60 14.71 -5.37
CA GLU A 633 -32.10 14.08 -6.60
C GLU A 633 -31.52 12.68 -6.82
N GLU A 634 -30.20 12.53 -6.67
CA GLU A 634 -29.56 11.23 -6.81
C GLU A 634 -29.95 10.27 -5.69
N PHE A 635 -30.17 10.77 -4.46
CA PHE A 635 -30.64 9.91 -3.37
C PHE A 635 -32.06 9.39 -3.66
N LEU A 636 -32.96 10.27 -4.11
CA LEU A 636 -34.30 9.90 -4.55
C LEU A 636 -34.25 8.84 -5.64
N ARG A 637 -33.45 9.07 -6.70
CA ARG A 637 -33.34 8.17 -7.84
C ARG A 637 -32.76 6.81 -7.47
N ASN A 638 -31.70 6.77 -6.67
CA ASN A 638 -30.93 5.54 -6.44
C ASN A 638 -31.44 4.70 -5.26
N PHE A 639 -32.16 5.30 -4.32
CA PHE A 639 -32.59 4.64 -3.09
C PHE A 639 -34.10 4.65 -2.90
N VAL A 640 -34.78 5.76 -3.19
CA VAL A 640 -36.23 5.85 -2.97
C VAL A 640 -37.01 5.23 -4.13
N GLU A 641 -36.65 5.56 -5.37
CA GLU A 641 -37.32 5.04 -6.58
C GLU A 641 -37.02 3.56 -6.83
N THR A 642 -35.87 3.07 -6.35
CA THR A 642 -35.50 1.64 -6.40
C THR A 642 -36.18 0.81 -5.31
N GLY A 643 -36.88 1.46 -4.37
CA GLY A 643 -37.56 0.81 -3.24
C GLY A 643 -36.63 0.34 -2.12
N LEU A 644 -35.36 0.77 -2.12
CA LEU A 644 -34.41 0.48 -1.04
C LEU A 644 -34.70 1.33 0.21
N VAL A 645 -35.25 2.53 0.01
CA VAL A 645 -35.75 3.44 1.05
C VAL A 645 -37.21 3.76 0.75
N ALA A 646 -38.05 3.83 1.77
CA ALA A 646 -39.49 4.00 1.61
C ALA A 646 -39.86 5.30 0.86
N ALA A 647 -40.81 5.18 -0.08
CA ALA A 647 -41.34 6.32 -0.84
C ALA A 647 -42.00 7.39 0.04
N SER A 648 -42.35 7.05 1.28
CA SER A 648 -42.88 7.97 2.28
C SER A 648 -41.87 9.02 2.77
N PHE A 649 -40.61 9.02 2.34
CA PHE A 649 -39.65 10.08 2.70
C PHE A 649 -39.43 11.12 1.60
N LYS A 650 -40.10 11.00 0.45
CA LYS A 650 -39.93 11.93 -0.69
C LYS A 650 -40.20 13.39 -0.30
N ASP A 651 -41.22 13.63 0.50
CA ASP A 651 -41.60 14.95 1.03
C ASP A 651 -40.56 15.49 2.03
N ILE A 652 -40.04 14.67 2.94
CA ILE A 652 -38.96 15.06 3.87
C ILE A 652 -37.71 15.51 3.10
N ILE A 653 -37.32 14.75 2.08
CA ILE A 653 -36.19 15.08 1.21
C ILE A 653 -36.47 16.37 0.43
N ALA A 654 -37.69 16.56 -0.07
CA ALA A 654 -38.09 17.79 -0.76
C ALA A 654 -38.07 19.03 0.16
N MET A 655 -38.51 18.90 1.42
CA MET A 655 -38.42 19.97 2.42
C MET A 655 -36.96 20.38 2.66
N ALA A 656 -36.06 19.40 2.82
CA ALA A 656 -34.64 19.66 2.98
C ALA A 656 -34.01 20.30 1.73
N ARG A 657 -34.35 19.80 0.53
CA ARG A 657 -33.91 20.37 -0.76
C ARG A 657 -34.31 21.85 -0.90
N ASN A 658 -35.53 22.20 -0.50
CA ASN A 658 -36.03 23.58 -0.56
C ASN A 658 -35.56 24.44 0.62
N LYS A 659 -34.72 23.90 1.51
CA LYS A 659 -34.26 24.53 2.76
C LYS A 659 -35.41 24.97 3.67
N ASP A 660 -36.56 24.29 3.58
CA ASP A 660 -37.70 24.51 4.46
C ASP A 660 -37.52 23.74 5.77
N TYR A 661 -36.51 24.16 6.54
CA TYR A 661 -36.19 23.52 7.82
C TYR A 661 -37.25 23.77 8.90
N ARG A 662 -38.12 24.76 8.69
CA ARG A 662 -39.28 24.97 9.55
C ARG A 662 -40.30 23.86 9.38
N ALA A 663 -40.58 23.42 8.15
CA ALA A 663 -41.42 22.26 7.90
C ALA A 663 -40.84 20.98 8.53
N LEU A 664 -39.51 20.79 8.45
CA LEU A 664 -38.85 19.63 9.07
C LEU A 664 -39.05 19.56 10.59
N LEU A 665 -39.21 20.69 11.27
CA LEU A 665 -39.47 20.74 12.72
C LEU A 665 -40.78 20.03 13.10
N PHE A 666 -41.80 20.12 12.25
CA PHE A 666 -43.08 19.43 12.45
C PHE A 666 -43.02 17.94 12.09
N GLU A 667 -41.98 17.53 11.37
CA GLU A 667 -41.77 16.18 10.85
C GLU A 667 -40.58 15.46 11.51
N GLU A 668 -40.13 15.92 12.69
CA GLU A 668 -38.93 15.45 13.39
C GLU A 668 -38.87 13.92 13.53
N ASN A 669 -39.98 13.28 13.91
CA ASN A 669 -40.05 11.82 14.05
C ASN A 669 -39.77 11.10 12.72
N ARG A 670 -40.24 11.65 11.60
CA ARG A 670 -40.02 11.09 10.26
C ARG A 670 -38.60 11.35 9.76
N VAL A 671 -38.00 12.49 10.11
CA VAL A 671 -36.56 12.75 9.88
C VAL A 671 -35.70 11.71 10.62
N HIS A 672 -36.00 11.41 11.88
CA HIS A 672 -35.33 10.36 12.63
C HIS A 672 -35.55 8.97 12.02
N SER A 673 -36.76 8.70 11.52
CA SER A 673 -37.10 7.43 10.87
C SER A 673 -36.32 7.25 9.56
N LEU A 674 -36.17 8.29 8.75
CA LEU A 674 -35.32 8.27 7.54
C LEU A 674 -33.87 7.91 7.90
N ALA A 675 -33.30 8.57 8.91
CA ALA A 675 -31.94 8.30 9.37
C ALA A 675 -31.78 6.85 9.83
N GLN A 676 -32.75 6.33 10.60
CA GLN A 676 -32.73 4.95 11.07
C GLN A 676 -32.87 3.94 9.92
N GLU A 677 -33.69 4.22 8.92
CA GLU A 677 -33.84 3.35 7.75
C GLU A 677 -32.55 3.28 6.93
N VAL A 678 -31.88 4.42 6.74
CA VAL A 678 -30.55 4.48 6.11
C VAL A 678 -29.50 3.71 6.91
N GLU A 679 -29.48 3.84 8.24
CA GLU A 679 -28.59 3.08 9.12
C GLU A 679 -28.83 1.56 8.99
N LEU A 680 -30.07 1.11 9.04
CA LEU A 680 -30.45 -0.30 8.88
C LEU A 680 -30.07 -0.83 7.50
N LEU A 681 -30.29 -0.02 6.46
CA LEU A 681 -29.93 -0.37 5.10
C LEU A 681 -28.40 -0.54 4.97
N TYR A 682 -27.61 0.35 5.57
CA TYR A 682 -26.14 0.22 5.65
C TYR A 682 -25.69 -1.05 6.40
N GLU A 683 -26.32 -1.36 7.53
CA GLU A 683 -26.04 -2.55 8.32
C GLU A 683 -26.36 -3.85 7.55
N SER A 684 -27.38 -3.81 6.69
CA SER A 684 -27.78 -4.95 5.85
C SER A 684 -26.77 -5.33 4.76
N MET A 685 -25.88 -4.40 4.37
CA MET A 685 -25.00 -4.56 3.22
C MET A 685 -24.00 -5.71 3.42
N ASP A 686 -23.61 -6.37 2.33
CA ASP A 686 -22.49 -7.30 2.35
C ASP A 686 -21.13 -6.58 2.40
N ASN A 687 -20.02 -7.35 2.36
CA ASN A 687 -18.67 -6.80 2.38
C ASN A 687 -18.31 -6.03 1.10
N ALA A 688 -19.03 -6.23 0.00
CA ALA A 688 -18.84 -5.55 -1.27
C ALA A 688 -19.79 -4.35 -1.45
N PHE A 689 -20.56 -4.00 -0.40
CA PHE A 689 -21.56 -2.95 -0.42
C PHE A 689 -22.77 -3.24 -1.33
N ASN A 690 -23.13 -4.50 -1.54
CA ASN A 690 -24.42 -4.86 -2.12
C ASN A 690 -25.50 -4.90 -1.03
N PHE A 691 -26.68 -4.34 -1.33
CA PHE A 691 -27.85 -4.44 -0.47
C PHE A 691 -28.46 -5.83 -0.59
N LYS A 692 -28.82 -6.45 0.53
CA LYS A 692 -29.67 -7.64 0.52
C LYS A 692 -31.07 -7.18 0.14
N ASN A 693 -31.63 -7.69 -0.96
CA ASN A 693 -32.95 -7.29 -1.46
C ASN A 693 -33.98 -7.25 -0.32
N SER A 694 -34.48 -6.05 0.00
CA SER A 694 -35.63 -5.80 0.88
C SER A 694 -36.97 -6.01 0.14
N ALA A 695 -37.01 -6.92 -0.83
CA ALA A 695 -38.19 -7.28 -1.60
C ALA A 695 -38.61 -8.72 -1.28
N SER A 696 -39.02 -8.93 -0.04
CA SER A 696 -40.07 -9.86 0.39
C SER A 696 -40.07 -9.83 1.91
N GLY A 697 -41.26 -9.67 2.50
CA GLY A 697 -41.46 -10.00 3.90
C GLY A 697 -41.16 -11.47 4.11
N ALA A 698 -39.89 -11.80 4.32
CA ALA A 698 -39.53 -13.06 4.94
C ALA A 698 -39.85 -12.88 6.42
N GLU A 699 -40.96 -13.49 6.84
CA GLU A 699 -41.17 -13.88 8.22
C GLU A 699 -39.81 -14.33 8.78
N LYS A 700 -39.41 -13.73 9.91
CA LYS A 700 -38.27 -14.20 10.70
C LYS A 700 -38.51 -15.68 11.01
N LYS A 701 -38.02 -16.58 10.17
CA LYS A 701 -37.72 -17.94 10.59
C LYS A 701 -36.65 -17.78 11.66
N ARG A 702 -37.05 -17.93 12.92
CA ARG A 702 -36.14 -18.33 13.99
C ARG A 702 -35.39 -19.54 13.45
N ASP A 703 -34.09 -19.37 13.28
CA ASP A 703 -33.17 -20.48 13.02
C ASP A 703 -33.18 -21.32 14.31
N GLU A 704 -34.14 -22.23 14.44
CA GLU A 704 -34.21 -23.23 15.51
C GLU A 704 -33.15 -24.31 15.25
N ARG A 705 -31.88 -23.92 15.28
CA ARG A 705 -30.79 -24.86 15.45
C ARG A 705 -30.55 -25.00 16.94
N ALA A 706 -30.79 -26.18 17.49
CA ALA A 706 -30.54 -26.47 18.89
C ALA A 706 -29.06 -26.24 19.24
N ALA A 707 -28.79 -25.62 20.39
CA ALA A 707 -27.43 -25.44 20.88
C ALA A 707 -26.77 -26.81 21.12
N ALA A 708 -25.57 -27.02 20.59
CA ALA A 708 -24.76 -28.20 20.84
C ALA A 708 -24.34 -28.28 22.32
N ALA A 709 -24.26 -27.13 23.01
CA ALA A 709 -24.07 -27.04 24.45
C ALA A 709 -24.70 -25.75 25.01
N VAL A 710 -25.22 -25.83 26.24
CA VAL A 710 -25.67 -24.68 27.05
C VAL A 710 -24.80 -24.60 28.31
N LYS A 711 -24.30 -23.41 28.65
CA LYS A 711 -23.39 -23.21 29.79
C LYS A 711 -23.79 -22.01 30.63
N ASP A 712 -23.99 -22.26 31.91
CA ASP A 712 -24.27 -21.21 32.87
C ASP A 712 -22.96 -20.61 33.42
N PHE A 713 -22.71 -19.34 33.10
CA PHE A 713 -21.56 -18.57 33.60
C PHE A 713 -21.98 -17.41 34.49
N ARG A 714 -23.21 -17.43 35.03
CA ARG A 714 -23.63 -16.51 36.09
C ARG A 714 -22.75 -16.68 37.33
N GLY A 715 -22.49 -15.58 38.03
CA GLY A 715 -21.53 -15.48 39.12
C GLY A 715 -20.05 -15.51 38.70
N VAL A 716 -19.74 -15.60 37.40
CA VAL A 716 -18.36 -15.57 36.90
C VAL A 716 -18.00 -14.17 36.41
N THR A 717 -17.05 -13.54 37.10
CA THR A 717 -16.60 -12.18 36.79
C THR A 717 -15.78 -12.12 35.49
N CYS A 718 -15.84 -10.96 34.81
CA CYS A 718 -14.97 -10.65 33.68
C CYS A 718 -13.51 -10.48 34.18
N PRO A 719 -12.48 -11.02 33.49
CA PRO A 719 -12.49 -11.65 32.17
C PRO A 719 -12.69 -13.17 32.17
N LEU A 720 -12.93 -13.80 33.33
CA LEU A 720 -12.92 -15.25 33.46
C LEU A 720 -14.10 -15.92 32.73
N ASN A 721 -15.25 -15.24 32.65
CA ASN A 721 -16.41 -15.69 31.87
C ASN A 721 -16.11 -15.78 30.35
N PHE A 722 -15.33 -14.84 29.81
CA PHE A 722 -14.85 -14.89 28.44
C PHE A 722 -13.87 -16.05 28.22
N VAL A 723 -12.91 -16.25 29.13
CA VAL A 723 -11.96 -17.37 29.06
C VAL A 723 -12.70 -18.71 29.06
N LYS A 724 -13.72 -18.87 29.92
CA LYS A 724 -14.55 -20.09 29.95
C LYS A 724 -15.36 -20.26 28.67
N THR A 725 -15.93 -19.18 28.14
CA THR A 725 -16.64 -19.19 26.85
C THR A 725 -15.73 -19.69 25.72
N LYS A 726 -14.48 -19.22 25.68
CA LYS A 726 -13.48 -19.66 24.70
C LYS A 726 -13.12 -21.13 24.83
N VAL A 727 -12.95 -21.64 26.07
CA VAL A 727 -12.68 -23.06 26.31
C VAL A 727 -13.82 -23.92 25.77
N GLU A 728 -15.07 -23.53 25.97
CA GLU A 728 -16.23 -24.27 25.47
C GLU A 728 -16.34 -24.18 23.94
N LEU A 729 -16.12 -23.00 23.36
CA LEU A 729 -16.06 -22.83 21.90
C LEU A 729 -14.94 -23.67 21.28
N SER A 730 -13.80 -23.84 21.94
CA SER A 730 -12.69 -24.66 21.42
C SER A 730 -13.08 -26.13 21.22
N LYS A 731 -14.07 -26.64 21.98
CA LYS A 731 -14.55 -28.02 21.93
C LYS A 731 -15.55 -28.29 20.79
N LEU A 732 -16.13 -27.25 20.19
CA LEU A 732 -17.13 -27.37 19.12
C LEU A 732 -16.49 -27.45 17.72
N LYS A 733 -17.25 -27.90 16.72
CA LYS A 733 -16.87 -27.84 15.30
C LYS A 733 -17.38 -26.54 14.65
N PRO A 734 -16.75 -26.04 13.57
CA PRO A 734 -17.29 -24.93 12.79
C PRO A 734 -18.75 -25.19 12.36
N GLY A 735 -19.63 -24.23 12.61
CA GLY A 735 -21.08 -24.30 12.38
C GLY A 735 -21.92 -24.76 13.58
N GLU A 736 -21.31 -25.28 14.65
CA GLU A 736 -22.03 -25.66 15.88
C GLU A 736 -22.31 -24.47 16.80
N ILE A 737 -23.36 -24.59 17.61
CA ILE A 737 -23.91 -23.49 18.42
C ILE A 737 -23.62 -23.72 19.91
N LEU A 738 -23.12 -22.71 20.60
CA LEU A 738 -22.99 -22.63 22.05
C LEU A 738 -23.95 -21.57 22.59
N GLU A 739 -24.76 -21.91 23.58
CA GLU A 739 -25.49 -20.94 24.38
C GLU A 739 -24.78 -20.73 25.72
N ILE A 740 -24.57 -19.47 26.12
CA ILE A 740 -24.02 -19.13 27.44
C ILE A 740 -24.98 -18.20 28.20
N TRP A 741 -25.04 -18.34 29.52
CA TRP A 741 -25.78 -17.44 30.39
C TRP A 741 -24.82 -16.53 31.17
N LEU A 742 -25.11 -15.23 31.17
CA LEU A 742 -24.26 -14.18 31.74
C LEU A 742 -25.06 -13.27 32.67
N ASP A 743 -24.41 -12.74 33.70
CA ASP A 743 -25.00 -11.70 34.56
C ASP A 743 -25.10 -10.35 33.82
N ASP A 744 -25.92 -9.46 34.35
CA ASP A 744 -26.03 -8.08 33.89
C ASP A 744 -24.72 -7.29 34.14
N GLY A 745 -24.49 -6.24 33.35
CA GLY A 745 -23.29 -5.40 33.42
C GLY A 745 -22.08 -5.96 32.67
N ALA A 746 -20.89 -5.92 33.29
CA ALA A 746 -19.63 -6.19 32.59
C ALA A 746 -19.56 -7.53 31.82
N PRO A 747 -20.13 -8.66 32.28
CA PRO A 747 -20.14 -9.91 31.51
C PRO A 747 -20.83 -9.78 30.15
N ILE A 748 -22.08 -9.32 30.11
CA ILE A 748 -22.84 -9.18 28.86
C ILE A 748 -22.30 -8.07 27.97
N GLU A 749 -21.73 -7.00 28.54
CA GLU A 749 -21.13 -5.90 27.77
C GLU A 749 -19.84 -6.31 27.03
N ASN A 750 -19.05 -7.24 27.58
CA ASN A 750 -17.71 -7.53 27.08
C ASN A 750 -17.57 -8.89 26.37
N VAL A 751 -18.27 -9.94 26.84
CA VAL A 751 -18.11 -11.30 26.31
C VAL A 751 -18.53 -11.42 24.83
N PRO A 752 -19.70 -10.91 24.39
CA PRO A 752 -20.11 -10.99 22.98
C PRO A 752 -19.13 -10.26 22.05
N GLY A 753 -18.65 -9.07 22.45
CA GLY A 753 -17.65 -8.30 21.70
C GLY A 753 -16.33 -9.06 21.57
N SER A 754 -15.87 -9.68 22.65
CA SER A 754 -14.62 -10.46 22.67
C SER A 754 -14.73 -11.74 21.82
N VAL A 755 -15.88 -12.41 21.83
CA VAL A 755 -16.17 -13.59 20.99
C VAL A 755 -16.22 -13.23 19.50
N MET A 756 -16.82 -12.09 19.15
CA MET A 756 -16.80 -11.58 17.77
C MET A 756 -15.40 -11.19 17.30
N ALA A 757 -14.57 -10.64 18.19
CA ALA A 757 -13.18 -10.31 17.90
C ALA A 757 -12.32 -11.56 17.60
N GLU A 758 -12.67 -12.72 18.17
CA GLU A 758 -12.06 -14.02 17.84
C GLU A 758 -12.62 -14.66 16.55
N GLY A 759 -13.60 -14.02 15.90
CA GLY A 759 -14.11 -14.40 14.59
C GLY A 759 -15.39 -15.25 14.61
N HIS A 760 -15.95 -15.53 15.78
CA HIS A 760 -17.21 -16.27 15.92
C HIS A 760 -18.44 -15.36 15.74
N ARG A 761 -19.61 -15.93 15.42
CA ARG A 761 -20.83 -15.17 15.13
C ARG A 761 -21.78 -15.23 16.33
N ILE A 762 -22.24 -14.09 16.83
CA ILE A 762 -23.34 -14.05 17.80
C ILE A 762 -24.66 -14.18 17.04
N ILE A 763 -25.45 -15.20 17.37
CA ILE A 763 -26.78 -15.45 16.81
C ILE A 763 -27.83 -14.59 17.53
N SER A 764 -27.80 -14.56 18.86
CA SER A 764 -28.74 -13.77 19.67
C SER A 764 -28.14 -13.36 21.02
N GLN A 765 -28.67 -12.27 21.56
CA GLN A 765 -28.43 -11.79 22.92
C GLN A 765 -29.77 -11.37 23.49
N THR A 766 -30.29 -12.13 24.45
CA THR A 766 -31.66 -11.96 24.94
C THR A 766 -31.66 -12.00 26.46
N LYS A 767 -32.30 -11.01 27.08
CA LYS A 767 -32.49 -10.99 28.54
C LYS A 767 -33.61 -11.96 28.91
N ALA A 768 -33.30 -12.93 29.75
CA ALA A 768 -34.21 -13.98 30.20
C ALA A 768 -34.31 -13.97 31.73
N GLY A 769 -35.18 -13.11 32.26
CA GLY A 769 -35.36 -12.95 33.71
C GLY A 769 -34.15 -12.26 34.36
N ASP A 770 -33.42 -13.00 35.19
CA ASP A 770 -32.29 -12.52 36.00
C ASP A 770 -30.93 -12.56 35.27
N HIS A 771 -30.89 -13.01 34.02
CA HIS A 771 -29.66 -13.18 33.25
C HIS A 771 -29.83 -12.91 31.76
N TRP A 772 -28.71 -12.92 31.05
CA TRP A 772 -28.64 -12.81 29.60
C TRP A 772 -28.28 -14.16 28.98
N SER A 773 -29.08 -14.63 28.03
CA SER A 773 -28.75 -15.75 27.15
C SER A 773 -28.08 -15.23 25.88
N VAL A 774 -26.86 -15.69 25.62
CA VAL A 774 -26.08 -15.36 24.42
C VAL A 774 -25.84 -16.63 23.62
N VAL A 775 -26.34 -16.66 22.39
CA VAL A 775 -26.20 -17.79 21.47
C VAL A 775 -25.10 -17.48 20.46
N ILE A 776 -24.12 -18.37 20.33
CA ILE A 776 -22.86 -18.18 19.60
C ILE A 776 -22.70 -19.32 18.58
N GLU A 777 -22.51 -19.01 17.31
CA GLU A 777 -22.07 -19.98 16.30
C GLU A 777 -20.55 -19.96 16.18
N LYS A 778 -19.93 -21.14 16.33
CA LYS A 778 -18.50 -21.28 16.04
C LYS A 778 -18.25 -21.11 14.54
N LYS A 779 -17.42 -20.14 14.19
CA LYS A 779 -16.86 -19.99 12.84
C LYS A 779 -15.55 -20.73 12.68
#